data_AF-A0A7W8EBI8-F1
#
_entry.id   AF-A0A7W8EBI8-F1
#
_cell.length_a   1.000
_cell.length_b   1.000
_cell.length_c   1.000
_cell.angle_alpha   90.00
_cell.angle_beta   90.00
_cell.angle_gamma   90.00
#
_symmetry.space_group_name_H-M   'P 1'
#
loop_
_entity.id
_entity.type
_entity.pdbx_description
1 polymer ?
#
loop_
_entity_poly.entity_id
_entity_poly.type
_entity_poly.pdbx_seq_one_letter_code
_entity_poly.pdbx_strand_id
1 'polypeptide(L)'
;MSGIRYDGNITTAAQNVPLGAAAPMYTMPYAQVTVYEYGTPPLTLATLFADGALTEPILNPITTDSQGRFGFWIVAGVYSYTAKSANGVLIGNYNLTLTAPQGPMGTPATVAIGTVGTGAPGSAASVSNSGTQSAAVFNFEIPQGPVGPTGAQGPTGATGASGANGVASMAQLASLRVNEPTLQNFYNPANAVANSFVSHVDGTINTLANFTATGFIVANAGGSMTSSLPLANNGNAGVAFYDGNLTFISGLSPTTTTFSVPATAAYVRLTWQTSVLAAAVGLVMVIAGTVLPSPAIAFGTYATNIIDSKDLMTVAQAQAAVAAGQPLVINLFDLNRITVGAYNTLTNAIDPTQTTLYVSGNMPVVGGQTYTMAKGTGGASNSSFGGAWLDAAKNVISTFATPETDGENFTAPAKAVYFLFTGVLASSEGGPAVQMFTAGTTVPSPYIPFGRSTPTPTAATYSTGNGKNIGVLGDSFSAWFNNEWQNIVLARTGANLTFQDSRGGRQWTQALECYGTVTPGAALSTYSTTYPIIDQTNFAFNLTGRAPQISTLGNTLAQNLATTELLIIELGENDSTYAVGAPSDPTTAGTLWGNMRWVVEAYLTAKPTLRIVMIGNTYRGDAPTLAAQQAVAAAEKAFAQSYAIPYLDLFNVGGNSLFTNTAYTRTDFIHPNDFNFQNVYAPAVANFIQQWL
;
A
#
# COMPACT_ATOMS: atom_id res chain seq x y z
N MET A 1 12.95 -46.81 2.12
CA MET A 1 13.38 -45.40 2.18
C MET A 1 14.52 -45.26 1.19
N SER A 2 14.50 -44.26 0.30
CA SER A 2 15.64 -44.04 -0.59
C SER A 2 16.74 -43.32 0.19
N GLY A 3 17.95 -43.83 0.14
CA GLY A 3 19.15 -43.16 0.63
C GLY A 3 19.43 -41.86 -0.14
N ILE A 4 20.19 -40.98 0.50
CA ILE A 4 20.72 -39.76 -0.10
C ILE A 4 22.19 -40.00 -0.44
N ARG A 5 22.58 -39.65 -1.67
CA ARG A 5 23.97 -39.71 -2.12
C ARG A 5 24.72 -38.46 -1.65
N TYR A 6 25.88 -38.66 -1.02
CA TYR A 6 26.86 -37.60 -0.79
C TYR A 6 28.15 -37.93 -1.55
N ASP A 7 28.67 -36.95 -2.28
CA ASP A 7 29.95 -36.99 -2.98
C ASP A 7 30.78 -35.77 -2.58
N GLY A 8 32.03 -36.00 -2.19
CA GLY A 8 32.94 -34.97 -1.71
C GLY A 8 34.37 -35.17 -2.23
N ASN A 9 35.20 -34.16 -2.03
CA ASN A 9 36.62 -34.21 -2.36
C ASN A 9 37.45 -33.66 -1.19
N ILE A 10 38.54 -34.35 -0.81
CA ILE A 10 39.43 -33.91 0.27
C ILE A 10 40.52 -33.01 -0.30
N THR A 11 40.55 -31.77 0.17
CA THR A 11 41.52 -30.76 -0.26
C THR A 11 42.19 -30.07 0.93
N THR A 12 43.46 -29.69 0.80
CA THR A 12 44.24 -28.90 1.78
C THR A 12 44.73 -27.60 1.15
N ALA A 13 44.88 -26.55 1.95
CA ALA A 13 45.52 -25.32 1.52
C ALA A 13 47.03 -25.36 1.83
N ALA A 14 47.85 -24.77 0.95
CA ALA A 14 49.27 -24.59 1.20
C ALA A 14 49.50 -23.73 2.47
N GLN A 15 50.33 -24.21 3.41
CA GLN A 15 50.54 -23.51 4.69
C GLN A 15 51.56 -22.36 4.64
N ASN A 16 52.26 -22.15 3.52
CA ASN A 16 53.32 -21.15 3.38
C ASN A 16 53.08 -20.22 2.17
N VAL A 17 52.06 -19.37 2.25
CA VAL A 17 51.67 -18.47 1.14
C VAL A 17 51.87 -17.01 1.56
N PRO A 18 52.47 -16.15 0.72
CA PRO A 18 52.70 -14.74 1.04
C PRO A 18 51.41 -14.00 1.44
N LEU A 19 51.53 -13.06 2.36
CA LEU A 19 50.39 -12.26 2.85
C LEU A 19 49.72 -11.53 1.67
N GLY A 20 48.43 -11.82 1.44
CA GLY A 20 47.64 -11.25 0.34
C GLY A 20 47.52 -12.12 -0.92
N ALA A 21 48.20 -13.27 -1.00
CA ALA A 21 48.02 -14.23 -2.07
C ALA A 21 47.08 -15.38 -1.66
N ALA A 22 46.21 -15.82 -2.58
CA ALA A 22 45.34 -16.98 -2.35
C ALA A 22 46.17 -18.27 -2.31
N ALA A 23 45.99 -19.09 -1.28
CA ALA A 23 46.67 -20.36 -1.17
C ALA A 23 46.15 -21.36 -2.21
N PRO A 24 47.01 -22.02 -3.01
CA PRO A 24 46.56 -23.07 -3.89
C PRO A 24 45.97 -24.22 -3.06
N MET A 25 44.78 -24.68 -3.46
CA MET A 25 44.11 -25.84 -2.89
C MET A 25 44.67 -27.11 -3.55
N TYR A 26 45.31 -27.96 -2.77
CA TYR A 26 45.80 -29.26 -3.21
C TYR A 26 44.80 -30.34 -2.87
N THR A 27 44.55 -31.23 -3.82
CA THR A 27 43.75 -32.43 -3.59
C THR A 27 44.60 -33.46 -2.86
N MET A 28 44.03 -34.11 -1.83
CA MET A 28 44.72 -35.13 -1.05
C MET A 28 44.26 -36.52 -1.49
N PRO A 29 45.04 -37.24 -2.31
CA PRO A 29 44.68 -38.60 -2.71
C PRO A 29 44.82 -39.57 -1.53
N TYR A 30 44.01 -40.63 -1.56
CA TYR A 30 44.04 -41.74 -0.59
C TYR A 30 43.92 -41.35 0.90
N ALA A 31 43.11 -40.33 1.21
CA ALA A 31 42.74 -39.97 2.57
C ALA A 31 41.69 -40.95 3.16
N GLN A 32 41.70 -41.10 4.48
CA GLN A 32 40.65 -41.81 5.21
C GLN A 32 39.58 -40.82 5.67
N VAL A 33 38.31 -41.10 5.37
CA VAL A 33 37.16 -40.31 5.76
C VAL A 33 36.31 -41.13 6.72
N THR A 34 36.14 -40.64 7.94
CA THR A 34 35.29 -41.26 8.96
C THR A 34 34.05 -40.40 9.17
N VAL A 35 32.87 -40.99 9.01
CA VAL A 35 31.59 -40.28 9.12
C VAL A 35 30.91 -40.62 10.44
N TYR A 36 30.38 -39.61 11.12
CA TYR A 36 29.71 -39.72 12.40
C TYR A 36 28.33 -39.08 12.37
N GLU A 37 27.41 -39.59 13.19
CA GLU A 37 26.17 -38.88 13.52
C GLU A 37 26.50 -37.58 14.28
N TYR A 38 25.81 -36.50 13.95
CA TYR A 38 26.04 -35.20 14.59
C TYR A 38 25.50 -35.19 16.03
N GLY A 39 26.32 -34.79 17.01
CA GLY A 39 25.94 -34.78 18.42
C GLY A 39 27.07 -34.40 19.38
N THR A 40 26.84 -34.52 20.69
CA THR A 40 27.86 -34.30 21.73
C THR A 40 28.77 -35.52 21.88
N PRO A 41 30.10 -35.36 22.03
CA PRO A 41 31.03 -36.48 22.19
C PRO A 41 30.63 -37.46 23.32
N PRO A 42 30.87 -38.77 23.15
CA PRO A 42 31.51 -39.41 22.01
C PRO A 42 30.57 -39.52 20.80
N LEU A 43 31.08 -39.13 19.63
CA LEU A 43 30.35 -39.23 18.36
C LEU A 43 30.20 -40.70 17.95
N THR A 44 29.02 -41.08 17.45
CA THR A 44 28.73 -42.45 16.99
C THR A 44 29.04 -42.59 15.50
N LEU A 45 29.68 -43.70 15.09
CA LEU A 45 29.95 -43.99 13.68
C LEU A 45 28.65 -44.15 12.90
N ALA A 46 28.54 -43.42 11.78
CA ALA A 46 27.41 -43.56 10.88
C ALA A 46 27.52 -44.86 10.07
N THR A 47 26.37 -45.50 9.80
CA THR A 47 26.29 -46.61 8.84
C THR A 47 26.19 -46.04 7.43
N LEU A 48 27.11 -46.45 6.54
CA LEU A 48 27.22 -45.97 5.17
C LEU A 48 26.85 -47.08 4.19
N PHE A 49 26.37 -46.74 3.00
CA PHE A 49 25.90 -47.71 2.00
C PHE A 49 26.46 -47.44 0.59
N ALA A 50 26.56 -48.50 -0.21
CA ALA A 50 27.01 -48.46 -1.60
C ALA A 50 25.88 -48.06 -2.57
N ASP A 51 24.63 -48.26 -2.17
CA ASP A 51 23.45 -48.05 -3.01
C ASP A 51 22.40 -47.13 -2.36
N GLY A 52 21.53 -46.56 -3.20
CA GLY A 52 20.43 -45.70 -2.76
C GLY A 52 19.22 -46.46 -2.20
N ALA A 53 19.21 -47.79 -2.22
CA ALA A 53 18.20 -48.59 -1.53
C ALA A 53 18.57 -48.82 -0.05
N LEU A 54 19.79 -48.43 0.35
CA LEU A 54 20.39 -48.64 1.66
C LEU A 54 20.47 -50.14 2.02
N THR A 55 20.79 -50.97 1.01
CA THR A 55 20.82 -52.44 1.17
C THR A 55 22.22 -53.02 1.35
N GLU A 56 23.24 -52.36 0.80
CA GLU A 56 24.63 -52.82 0.84
C GLU A 56 25.50 -51.89 1.71
N PRO A 57 25.71 -52.18 3.00
CA PRO A 57 26.57 -51.38 3.85
C PRO A 57 28.03 -51.41 3.39
N ILE A 58 28.72 -50.28 3.53
CA ILE A 58 30.17 -50.16 3.28
C ILE A 58 30.93 -49.87 4.58
N LEU A 59 32.21 -50.23 4.58
CA LEU A 59 33.09 -49.97 5.72
C LEU A 59 33.28 -48.46 5.94
N ASN A 60 33.15 -48.04 7.20
CA ASN A 60 33.47 -46.70 7.69
C ASN A 60 34.66 -46.84 8.65
N PRO A 61 35.85 -46.28 8.38
CA PRO A 61 36.14 -45.24 7.39
C PRO A 61 36.20 -45.70 5.94
N ILE A 62 35.84 -44.78 5.02
CA ILE A 62 36.02 -44.94 3.57
C ILE A 62 37.35 -44.32 3.13
N THR A 63 37.91 -44.81 2.03
CA THR A 63 39.15 -44.27 1.44
C THR A 63 38.84 -43.50 0.17
N THR A 64 39.44 -42.32 0.00
CA THR A 64 39.30 -41.54 -1.22
C THR A 64 40.06 -42.15 -2.39
N ASP A 65 39.66 -41.84 -3.62
CA ASP A 65 40.39 -42.27 -4.82
C ASP A 65 41.70 -41.48 -5.05
N SER A 66 42.36 -41.74 -6.19
CA SER A 66 43.59 -41.08 -6.62
C SER A 66 43.44 -39.57 -6.89
N GLN A 67 42.21 -39.07 -6.86
CA GLN A 67 41.84 -37.67 -7.03
C GLN A 67 41.16 -37.13 -5.76
N GLY A 68 41.33 -37.77 -4.59
CA GLY A 68 40.80 -37.30 -3.31
C GLY A 68 39.27 -37.39 -3.18
N ARG A 69 38.58 -37.98 -4.16
CA ARG A 69 37.12 -38.06 -4.20
C ARG A 69 36.62 -39.23 -3.37
N PHE A 70 35.48 -39.04 -2.71
CA PHE A 70 34.77 -40.08 -1.98
C PHE A 70 33.27 -39.86 -2.11
N GLY A 71 32.50 -40.93 -1.88
CA GLY A 71 31.06 -40.80 -1.77
C GLY A 71 30.41 -42.04 -1.19
N PHE A 72 29.22 -41.84 -0.63
CA PHE A 72 28.46 -42.87 0.06
C PHE A 72 26.96 -42.53 0.01
N TRP A 73 26.14 -43.55 0.26
CA TRP A 73 24.71 -43.38 0.51
C TRP A 73 24.43 -43.47 2.00
N ILE A 74 23.48 -42.68 2.48
CA ILE A 74 23.09 -42.64 3.90
C ILE A 74 21.62 -42.19 4.03
N VAL A 75 20.99 -42.42 5.18
CA VAL A 75 19.67 -41.86 5.48
C VAL A 75 19.73 -40.33 5.63
N ALA A 76 18.58 -39.68 5.46
CA ALA A 76 18.46 -38.24 5.75
C ALA A 76 18.77 -37.95 7.22
N GLY A 77 19.56 -36.91 7.48
CA GLY A 77 20.04 -36.60 8.82
C GLY A 77 21.13 -35.54 8.85
N VAL A 78 21.63 -35.26 10.05
CA VAL A 78 22.76 -34.36 10.29
C VAL A 78 23.95 -35.20 10.74
N TYR A 79 25.08 -34.99 10.09
CA TYR A 79 26.31 -35.76 10.24
C TYR A 79 27.51 -34.83 10.37
N SER A 80 28.64 -35.42 10.74
CA SER A 80 29.95 -34.82 10.58
C SER A 80 30.91 -35.84 9.99
N TYR A 81 31.97 -35.42 9.32
CA TYR A 81 33.05 -36.32 8.93
C TYR A 81 34.42 -35.74 9.23
N THR A 82 35.33 -36.63 9.60
CA THR A 82 36.74 -36.34 9.83
C THR A 82 37.56 -36.91 8.69
N ALA A 83 38.47 -36.13 8.13
CA ALA A 83 39.41 -36.57 7.12
C ALA A 83 40.83 -36.67 7.69
N LYS A 84 41.52 -37.78 7.46
CA LYS A 84 42.92 -38.00 7.81
C LYS A 84 43.74 -38.40 6.59
N SER A 85 44.99 -37.97 6.51
CA SER A 85 45.92 -38.42 5.46
C SER A 85 46.24 -39.91 5.61
N ALA A 86 46.83 -40.52 4.58
CA ALA A 86 47.29 -41.92 4.63
C ALA A 86 48.25 -42.22 5.80
N ASN A 87 48.95 -41.20 6.31
CA ASN A 87 49.85 -41.30 7.46
C ASN A 87 49.16 -40.96 8.80
N GLY A 88 47.83 -40.84 8.82
CA GLY A 88 47.03 -40.60 10.04
C GLY A 88 46.93 -39.15 10.50
N VAL A 89 47.43 -38.17 9.73
CA VAL A 89 47.39 -36.75 10.10
C VAL A 89 45.99 -36.19 9.86
N LEU A 90 45.41 -35.52 10.86
CA LEU A 90 44.11 -34.85 10.74
C LEU A 90 44.17 -33.71 9.71
N ILE A 91 43.31 -33.78 8.71
CA ILE A 91 43.16 -32.76 7.65
C ILE A 91 42.06 -31.76 8.02
N GLY A 92 40.93 -32.24 8.55
CA GLY A 92 39.82 -31.38 8.94
C GLY A 92 38.59 -32.13 9.43
N ASN A 93 37.66 -31.37 10.01
CA ASN A 93 36.33 -31.82 10.43
C ASN A 93 35.27 -31.00 9.68
N TYR A 94 34.24 -31.66 9.17
CA TYR A 94 33.25 -31.05 8.29
C TYR A 94 31.84 -31.46 8.73
N ASN A 95 30.91 -30.51 8.73
CA ASN A 95 29.50 -30.77 9.04
C ASN A 95 28.72 -31.04 7.76
N LEU A 96 27.73 -31.93 7.83
CA LEU A 96 26.94 -32.39 6.69
C LEU A 96 25.46 -32.50 7.07
N THR A 97 24.58 -31.82 6.32
CA THR A 97 23.12 -31.93 6.48
C THR A 97 22.51 -32.49 5.19
N LEU A 98 21.80 -33.61 5.27
CA LEU A 98 21.20 -34.31 4.13
C LEU A 98 19.68 -34.43 4.32
N THR A 99 18.88 -33.82 3.45
CA THR A 99 17.41 -33.82 3.49
C THR A 99 16.78 -34.65 2.36
N ALA A 100 15.66 -35.33 2.64
CA ALA A 100 15.00 -36.20 1.66
C ALA A 100 14.31 -35.38 0.53
N PRO A 101 14.21 -35.92 -0.71
CA PRO A 101 13.44 -35.30 -1.77
C PRO A 101 11.94 -35.25 -1.44
N GLN A 102 11.28 -34.12 -1.70
CA GLN A 102 9.82 -33.97 -1.58
C GLN A 102 9.10 -34.81 -2.64
N GLY A 103 8.03 -35.53 -2.26
CA GLY A 103 7.23 -36.35 -3.18
C GLY A 103 6.42 -35.53 -4.20
N PRO A 104 5.89 -36.17 -5.27
CA PRO A 104 5.07 -35.51 -6.27
C PRO A 104 3.79 -34.94 -5.65
N MET A 105 3.42 -33.73 -6.06
CA MET A 105 2.21 -33.04 -5.62
C MET A 105 0.97 -33.82 -6.09
N GLY A 106 0.05 -34.10 -5.17
CA GLY A 106 -1.24 -34.70 -5.50
C GLY A 106 -2.09 -33.78 -6.38
N THR A 107 -3.02 -34.36 -7.14
CA THR A 107 -3.96 -33.60 -7.96
C THR A 107 -4.81 -32.67 -7.06
N PRO A 108 -4.89 -31.36 -7.35
CA PRO A 108 -5.67 -30.44 -6.54
C PRO A 108 -7.15 -30.81 -6.56
N ALA A 109 -7.80 -30.80 -5.38
CA ALA A 109 -9.25 -30.82 -5.33
C ALA A 109 -9.81 -29.50 -5.91
N THR A 110 -10.89 -29.58 -6.68
CA THR A 110 -11.56 -28.39 -7.23
C THR A 110 -12.84 -28.11 -6.47
N VAL A 111 -13.19 -26.83 -6.33
CA VAL A 111 -14.47 -26.37 -5.80
C VAL A 111 -15.03 -25.33 -6.75
N ALA A 112 -16.28 -25.50 -7.19
CA ALA A 112 -17.00 -24.56 -8.02
C ALA A 112 -18.36 -24.23 -7.40
N ILE A 113 -18.89 -23.06 -7.76
CA ILE A 113 -20.28 -22.70 -7.48
C ILE A 113 -21.11 -23.15 -8.68
N GLY A 114 -22.17 -23.91 -8.42
CA GLY A 114 -23.16 -24.29 -9.43
C GLY A 114 -24.24 -23.22 -9.56
N THR A 115 -25.49 -23.58 -9.26
CA THR A 115 -26.62 -22.64 -9.35
C THR A 115 -26.76 -21.80 -8.09
N VAL A 116 -27.19 -20.54 -8.25
CA VAL A 116 -27.68 -19.70 -7.15
C VAL A 116 -29.14 -19.35 -7.46
N GLY A 117 -30.06 -19.95 -6.71
CA GLY A 117 -31.51 -19.75 -6.85
C GLY A 117 -32.07 -18.87 -5.74
N THR A 118 -33.20 -18.20 -6.03
CA THR A 118 -33.98 -17.48 -5.02
C THR A 118 -35.19 -18.32 -4.60
N GLY A 119 -35.23 -18.72 -3.34
CA GLY A 119 -36.34 -19.48 -2.75
C GLY A 119 -37.51 -18.60 -2.30
N ALA A 120 -38.65 -19.19 -1.97
CA ALA A 120 -39.83 -18.46 -1.50
C ALA A 120 -39.55 -17.68 -0.19
N PRO A 121 -40.22 -16.54 0.05
CA PRO A 121 -40.10 -15.82 1.31
C PRO A 121 -40.38 -16.72 2.53
N GLY A 122 -39.48 -16.68 3.52
CA GLY A 122 -39.59 -17.49 4.74
C GLY A 122 -39.12 -18.94 4.63
N SER A 123 -38.63 -19.38 3.46
CA SER A 123 -37.92 -20.66 3.34
C SER A 123 -36.56 -20.63 4.04
N ALA A 124 -35.98 -21.79 4.34
CA ALA A 124 -34.62 -21.89 4.87
C ALA A 124 -33.60 -21.82 3.73
N ALA A 125 -32.45 -21.18 3.97
CA ALA A 125 -31.34 -21.25 3.03
C ALA A 125 -30.79 -22.69 2.95
N SER A 126 -30.46 -23.14 1.74
CA SER A 126 -29.94 -24.49 1.52
C SER A 126 -28.69 -24.48 0.64
N VAL A 127 -27.81 -25.46 0.88
CA VAL A 127 -26.66 -25.75 0.03
C VAL A 127 -26.64 -27.23 -0.30
N SER A 128 -26.44 -27.57 -1.57
CA SER A 128 -26.27 -28.96 -2.02
C SER A 128 -25.01 -29.11 -2.86
N ASN A 129 -24.26 -30.19 -2.66
CA ASN A 129 -23.11 -30.51 -3.51
C ASN A 129 -23.57 -31.43 -4.64
N SER A 130 -23.56 -30.93 -5.88
CA SER A 130 -23.79 -31.74 -7.09
C SER A 130 -22.50 -32.29 -7.72
N GLY A 131 -21.34 -31.98 -7.16
CA GLY A 131 -20.03 -32.47 -7.58
C GLY A 131 -19.58 -33.72 -6.82
N THR A 132 -18.30 -34.07 -6.95
CA THR A 132 -17.67 -35.19 -6.21
C THR A 132 -16.86 -34.67 -5.01
N GLN A 133 -16.33 -35.59 -4.19
CA GLN A 133 -15.44 -35.22 -3.07
C GLN A 133 -14.11 -34.58 -3.53
N SER A 134 -13.67 -34.82 -4.77
CA SER A 134 -12.46 -34.24 -5.35
C SER A 134 -12.74 -33.10 -6.34
N ALA A 135 -14.00 -32.88 -6.70
CA ALA A 135 -14.47 -31.81 -7.58
C ALA A 135 -15.87 -31.36 -7.14
N ALA A 136 -15.95 -30.61 -6.05
CA ALA A 136 -17.21 -30.21 -5.44
C ALA A 136 -17.87 -29.08 -6.26
N VAL A 137 -19.20 -29.15 -6.43
CA VAL A 137 -20.00 -28.11 -7.08
C VAL A 137 -21.15 -27.76 -6.15
N PHE A 138 -21.08 -26.60 -5.48
CA PHE A 138 -22.09 -26.20 -4.51
C PHE A 138 -23.19 -25.35 -5.16
N ASN A 139 -24.43 -25.82 -5.06
CA ASN A 139 -25.63 -25.10 -5.44
C ASN A 139 -26.26 -24.46 -4.20
N PHE A 140 -26.68 -23.21 -4.33
CA PHE A 140 -27.28 -22.41 -3.26
C PHE A 140 -28.73 -22.08 -3.57
N GLU A 141 -29.57 -22.12 -2.54
CA GLU A 141 -30.90 -21.55 -2.56
C GLU A 141 -31.02 -20.52 -1.45
N ILE A 142 -31.24 -19.25 -1.84
CA ILE A 142 -31.29 -18.10 -0.94
C ILE A 142 -32.75 -17.63 -0.83
N PRO A 143 -33.36 -17.61 0.35
CA PRO A 143 -34.76 -17.18 0.51
C PRO A 143 -34.94 -15.72 0.10
N GLN A 144 -36.03 -15.44 -0.63
CA GLN A 144 -36.44 -14.08 -0.93
C GLN A 144 -36.77 -13.32 0.37
N GLY A 145 -36.39 -12.04 0.44
CA GLY A 145 -36.82 -11.18 1.55
C GLY A 145 -38.35 -11.02 1.60
N PRO A 146 -38.94 -10.73 2.77
CA PRO A 146 -40.36 -10.42 2.85
C PRO A 146 -40.69 -9.22 1.96
N VAL A 147 -41.86 -9.27 1.31
CA VAL A 147 -42.40 -8.13 0.55
C VAL A 147 -42.54 -6.95 1.51
N GLY A 148 -41.93 -5.81 1.17
CA GLY A 148 -42.04 -4.59 1.98
C GLY A 148 -43.51 -4.15 2.12
N PRO A 149 -43.89 -3.49 3.22
CA PRO A 149 -45.24 -2.98 3.37
C PRO A 149 -45.60 -2.01 2.22
N THR A 150 -46.85 -2.10 1.72
CA THR A 150 -47.39 -1.13 0.76
C THR A 150 -47.30 0.27 1.34
N GLY A 151 -46.64 1.19 0.62
CA GLY A 151 -46.46 2.57 1.07
C GLY A 151 -47.80 3.31 1.22
N ALA A 152 -47.91 4.17 2.24
CA ALA A 152 -49.04 5.08 2.38
C ALA A 152 -49.08 6.08 1.20
N GLN A 153 -50.28 6.47 0.77
CA GLN A 153 -50.47 7.55 -0.21
C GLN A 153 -49.80 8.84 0.32
N GLY A 154 -48.87 9.41 -0.46
CA GLY A 154 -48.03 10.50 0.01
C GLY A 154 -48.78 11.83 0.18
N PRO A 155 -48.50 12.60 1.25
CA PRO A 155 -48.84 14.03 1.30
C PRO A 155 -47.94 14.86 0.37
N THR A 156 -48.44 16.02 -0.09
CA THR A 156 -47.68 17.00 -0.89
C THR A 156 -46.30 17.28 -0.27
N GLY A 157 -45.23 17.11 -1.04
CA GLY A 157 -43.86 17.08 -0.54
C GLY A 157 -43.37 18.38 0.09
N ALA A 158 -42.74 18.27 1.27
CA ALA A 158 -41.88 19.31 1.82
C ALA A 158 -40.44 19.12 1.31
N THR A 159 -39.72 20.23 1.14
CA THR A 159 -38.30 20.29 0.76
C THR A 159 -37.44 19.33 1.61
N GLY A 160 -36.69 18.45 0.95
CA GLY A 160 -35.92 17.39 1.62
C GLY A 160 -34.82 17.90 2.53
N ALA A 161 -34.67 17.26 3.70
CA ALA A 161 -33.54 17.43 4.60
C ALA A 161 -32.32 16.64 4.09
N SER A 162 -31.13 17.23 4.17
CA SER A 162 -29.85 16.58 3.94
C SER A 162 -29.60 15.46 4.96
N GLY A 163 -29.23 14.28 4.49
CA GLY A 163 -28.93 13.11 5.32
C GLY A 163 -27.69 13.32 6.22
N ALA A 164 -27.76 12.81 7.45
CA ALA A 164 -26.72 12.89 8.45
C ALA A 164 -25.60 11.84 8.25
N ASN A 165 -24.38 12.34 8.39
CA ASN A 165 -23.06 11.77 8.68
C ASN A 165 -22.95 10.27 9.07
N GLY A 166 -22.07 9.54 8.36
CA GLY A 166 -21.30 8.43 8.91
C GLY A 166 -19.95 8.94 9.43
N VAL A 167 -19.71 8.81 10.73
CA VAL A 167 -18.58 9.38 11.47
C VAL A 167 -17.27 8.58 11.30
N ALA A 168 -16.16 9.33 11.24
CA ALA A 168 -14.82 8.84 11.56
C ALA A 168 -14.76 8.23 12.97
N SER A 169 -13.80 7.34 13.23
CA SER A 169 -13.68 6.66 14.53
C SER A 169 -13.56 7.66 15.69
N MET A 170 -14.37 7.45 16.73
CA MET A 170 -14.51 8.36 17.88
C MET A 170 -13.23 8.56 18.70
N ALA A 171 -12.22 7.70 18.52
CA ALA A 171 -10.91 7.84 19.16
C ALA A 171 -10.04 8.91 18.49
N GLN A 172 -10.16 9.13 17.18
CA GLN A 172 -9.35 10.13 16.45
C GLN A 172 -9.84 11.57 16.67
N LEU A 173 -11.13 11.77 16.97
CA LEU A 173 -11.70 13.08 17.34
C LEU A 173 -11.41 13.50 18.79
N ALA A 174 -10.97 12.56 19.64
CA ALA A 174 -10.59 12.84 21.02
C ALA A 174 -9.11 13.26 21.14
N SER A 175 -8.22 12.71 20.30
CA SER A 175 -6.79 13.05 20.28
C SER A 175 -6.48 14.40 19.62
N LEU A 176 -7.38 14.95 18.80
CA LEU A 176 -7.25 16.29 18.19
C LEU A 176 -7.56 17.44 19.16
N ARG A 177 -7.96 17.17 20.42
CA ARG A 177 -8.49 18.19 21.37
C ARG A 177 -7.49 18.75 22.37
N VAL A 178 -6.23 18.35 22.32
CA VAL A 178 -5.32 18.68 23.44
C VAL A 178 -4.83 20.14 23.40
N ASN A 179 -5.02 20.90 22.31
CA ASN A 179 -4.47 22.26 22.23
C ASN A 179 -5.42 23.45 22.03
N GLU A 180 -6.72 23.34 21.73
CA GLU A 180 -7.61 24.54 21.74
C GLU A 180 -9.09 24.22 22.07
N PRO A 181 -9.47 23.99 23.34
CA PRO A 181 -10.85 23.63 23.70
C PRO A 181 -11.85 24.81 23.72
N THR A 182 -11.42 26.06 23.50
CA THR A 182 -12.18 27.25 23.92
C THR A 182 -13.14 27.83 22.89
N LEU A 183 -13.17 27.34 21.65
CA LEU A 183 -13.93 27.99 20.56
C LEU A 183 -14.96 27.09 19.84
N GLN A 184 -15.13 25.81 20.20
CA GLN A 184 -16.06 24.90 19.54
C GLN A 184 -17.34 24.66 20.35
N ASN A 185 -18.50 24.90 19.74
CA ASN A 185 -19.80 24.47 20.26
C ASN A 185 -20.07 23.00 19.91
N PHE A 186 -20.15 22.12 20.91
CA PHE A 186 -20.41 20.69 20.75
C PHE A 186 -21.90 20.32 20.72
N TYR A 187 -22.81 21.25 21.01
CA TYR A 187 -24.24 20.97 21.08
C TYR A 187 -24.92 21.10 19.71
N ASN A 188 -25.33 19.97 19.13
CA ASN A 188 -26.16 19.97 17.93
C ASN A 188 -27.66 20.08 18.28
N PRO A 189 -28.34 21.19 17.97
CA PRO A 189 -29.77 21.33 18.25
C PRO A 189 -30.65 20.35 17.46
N ALA A 190 -30.21 19.87 16.29
CA ALA A 190 -30.98 18.93 15.47
C ALA A 190 -31.12 17.54 16.13
N ASN A 191 -30.23 17.20 17.06
CA ASN A 191 -30.25 15.91 17.76
C ASN A 191 -31.00 15.97 19.10
N ALA A 192 -31.59 17.12 19.44
CA ALA A 192 -32.32 17.28 20.69
C ALA A 192 -33.69 16.58 20.62
N VAL A 193 -34.07 15.95 21.72
CA VAL A 193 -35.35 15.24 21.86
C VAL A 193 -36.27 16.11 22.72
N ALA A 194 -37.24 16.75 22.08
CA ALA A 194 -38.24 17.55 22.77
C ALA A 194 -39.15 16.68 23.66
N ASN A 195 -39.72 17.30 24.70
CA ASN A 195 -40.57 16.63 25.69
C ASN A 195 -39.89 15.40 26.33
N SER A 196 -38.60 15.53 26.63
CA SER A 196 -37.83 14.46 27.27
C SER A 196 -36.72 14.99 28.17
N PHE A 197 -36.23 14.14 29.07
CA PHE A 197 -35.04 14.38 29.88
C PHE A 197 -34.11 13.18 29.85
N VAL A 198 -32.81 13.41 30.07
CA VAL A 198 -31.87 12.33 30.36
C VAL A 198 -31.76 12.12 31.87
N SER A 199 -31.94 10.87 32.29
CA SER A 199 -31.79 10.46 33.68
C SER A 199 -30.32 10.42 34.06
N HIS A 200 -29.93 11.15 35.12
CA HIS A 200 -28.57 11.11 35.63
C HIS A 200 -28.27 9.86 36.47
N VAL A 201 -29.30 9.04 36.75
CA VAL A 201 -29.17 7.81 37.52
C VAL A 201 -28.77 6.63 36.65
N ASP A 202 -29.30 6.56 35.41
CA ASP A 202 -29.13 5.40 34.52
C ASP A 202 -28.84 5.75 33.05
N GLY A 203 -28.79 7.05 32.69
CA GLY A 203 -28.52 7.50 31.32
C GLY A 203 -29.67 7.29 30.34
N THR A 204 -30.85 6.89 30.79
CA THR A 204 -31.99 6.67 29.89
C THR A 204 -32.67 7.99 29.51
N ILE A 205 -33.21 8.05 28.29
CA ILE A 205 -34.07 9.16 27.86
C ILE A 205 -35.51 8.82 28.24
N ASN A 206 -36.11 9.70 29.05
CA ASN A 206 -37.45 9.53 29.56
C ASN A 206 -38.36 10.65 29.04
N THR A 207 -39.61 10.33 28.74
CA THR A 207 -40.57 11.32 28.23
C THR A 207 -41.07 12.20 29.37
N LEU A 208 -40.97 13.52 29.22
CA LEU A 208 -41.52 14.50 30.16
C LEU A 208 -41.76 15.84 29.46
N ALA A 209 -43.00 16.32 29.52
CA ALA A 209 -43.37 17.60 28.93
C ALA A 209 -42.54 18.77 29.50
N ASN A 210 -42.25 19.76 28.66
CA ASN A 210 -41.49 20.97 28.99
C ASN A 210 -39.99 20.78 29.29
N PHE A 211 -39.45 19.60 29.01
CA PHE A 211 -38.02 19.35 29.04
C PHE A 211 -37.51 18.97 27.64
N THR A 212 -36.23 19.25 27.41
CA THR A 212 -35.53 18.84 26.20
C THR A 212 -34.24 18.16 26.61
N ALA A 213 -34.08 16.90 26.21
CA ALA A 213 -32.82 16.18 26.34
C ALA A 213 -31.97 16.42 25.09
N THR A 214 -30.66 16.53 25.26
CA THR A 214 -29.75 16.58 24.12
C THR A 214 -29.57 15.20 23.49
N GLY A 215 -29.12 15.18 22.24
CA GLY A 215 -28.41 14.02 21.71
C GLY A 215 -27.07 13.80 22.44
N PHE A 216 -26.31 12.77 22.03
CA PHE A 216 -24.96 12.59 22.54
C PHE A 216 -24.06 13.76 22.12
N ILE A 217 -23.41 14.36 23.10
CA ILE A 217 -22.41 15.42 22.95
C ILE A 217 -21.06 14.80 23.32
N VAL A 218 -19.99 15.13 22.61
CA VAL A 218 -18.68 14.59 22.95
C VAL A 218 -18.18 15.21 24.26
N ALA A 219 -17.69 14.36 25.16
CA ALA A 219 -17.25 14.76 26.49
C ALA A 219 -15.78 15.22 26.51
N ASN A 220 -15.46 16.20 27.37
CA ASN A 220 -14.08 16.61 27.66
C ASN A 220 -13.50 15.73 28.78
N ALA A 221 -13.12 14.50 28.45
CA ALA A 221 -12.71 13.48 29.41
C ALA A 221 -11.69 13.99 30.44
N GLY A 222 -12.02 13.90 31.73
CA GLY A 222 -11.16 14.32 32.84
C GLY A 222 -11.08 15.83 33.06
N GLY A 223 -11.73 16.62 32.21
CA GLY A 223 -11.81 18.07 32.29
C GLY A 223 -13.14 18.58 32.81
N SER A 224 -13.54 19.75 32.32
CA SER A 224 -14.86 20.35 32.57
C SER A 224 -15.54 20.70 31.25
N MET A 225 -16.84 20.89 31.29
CA MET A 225 -17.64 21.45 30.20
C MET A 225 -18.58 22.52 30.73
N THR A 226 -18.93 23.49 29.90
CA THR A 226 -19.85 24.58 30.25
C THR A 226 -20.99 24.65 29.24
N SER A 227 -22.22 24.64 29.74
CA SER A 227 -23.42 24.99 28.96
C SER A 227 -23.64 26.51 28.99
N SER A 228 -24.09 27.10 27.89
CA SER A 228 -24.53 28.51 27.88
C SER A 228 -25.85 28.75 28.61
N LEU A 229 -26.59 27.69 28.95
CA LEU A 229 -27.88 27.76 29.63
C LEU A 229 -27.90 26.96 30.94
N PRO A 230 -28.67 27.40 31.95
CA PRO A 230 -28.89 26.65 33.17
C PRO A 230 -29.40 25.24 32.88
N LEU A 231 -28.71 24.22 33.41
CA LEU A 231 -29.10 22.82 33.27
C LEU A 231 -30.32 22.53 34.16
N ALA A 232 -31.25 21.75 33.64
CA ALA A 232 -32.47 21.43 34.35
C ALA A 232 -32.29 20.20 35.24
N ASN A 233 -32.91 20.27 36.42
CA ASN A 233 -32.90 19.21 37.42
C ASN A 233 -34.30 19.08 38.03
N ASN A 234 -34.85 17.87 38.07
CA ASN A 234 -36.15 17.56 38.68
C ASN A 234 -36.05 16.41 39.70
N GLY A 235 -34.85 16.15 40.23
CA GLY A 235 -34.55 15.01 41.08
C GLY A 235 -34.10 13.75 40.32
N ASN A 236 -34.41 13.64 39.01
CA ASN A 236 -33.92 12.55 38.16
C ASN A 236 -33.27 13.04 36.85
N ALA A 237 -33.66 14.20 36.35
CA ALA A 237 -33.03 14.87 35.22
C ALA A 237 -31.67 15.47 35.59
N GLY A 238 -30.71 15.38 34.66
CA GLY A 238 -29.41 16.01 34.86
C GLY A 238 -28.46 15.82 33.68
N VAL A 239 -27.20 15.54 34.02
CA VAL A 239 -26.12 15.21 33.08
C VAL A 239 -25.85 13.71 33.17
N ALA A 240 -25.71 13.02 32.04
CA ALA A 240 -25.33 11.63 32.00
C ALA A 240 -24.11 11.43 31.11
N PHE A 241 -23.16 10.61 31.55
CA PHE A 241 -21.90 10.32 30.87
C PHE A 241 -21.87 8.89 30.36
N TYR A 242 -21.22 8.70 29.21
CA TYR A 242 -21.15 7.42 28.52
C TYR A 242 -19.74 7.14 28.00
N ASP A 243 -19.40 5.86 27.90
CA ASP A 243 -18.13 5.41 27.32
C ASP A 243 -18.16 5.43 25.78
N GLY A 244 -17.06 5.00 25.14
CA GLY A 244 -16.95 4.94 23.69
C GLY A 244 -18.00 4.04 23.00
N ASN A 245 -18.60 3.11 23.74
CA ASN A 245 -19.64 2.19 23.28
C ASN A 245 -21.06 2.70 23.59
N LEU A 246 -21.20 3.95 24.05
CA LEU A 246 -22.47 4.55 24.48
C LEU A 246 -23.09 3.88 25.72
N THR A 247 -22.28 3.17 26.51
CA THR A 247 -22.71 2.58 27.77
C THR A 247 -22.67 3.64 28.86
N PHE A 248 -23.73 3.75 29.66
CA PHE A 248 -23.78 4.69 30.78
C PHE A 248 -22.67 4.39 31.79
N ILE A 249 -21.94 5.43 32.20
CA ILE A 249 -20.87 5.36 33.20
C ILE A 249 -21.37 5.92 34.53
N SER A 250 -21.86 7.16 34.49
CA SER A 250 -22.26 7.93 35.68
C SER A 250 -23.08 9.14 35.26
N GLY A 251 -23.71 9.82 36.22
CA GLY A 251 -24.38 11.09 35.97
C GLY A 251 -24.22 12.09 37.10
N LEU A 252 -24.61 13.32 36.82
CA LEU A 252 -24.58 14.44 37.75
C LEU A 252 -25.95 15.11 37.80
N SER A 253 -26.26 15.64 38.97
CA SER A 253 -27.40 16.51 39.22
C SER A 253 -26.87 17.95 39.33
N PRO A 254 -26.64 18.65 38.21
CA PRO A 254 -25.89 19.91 38.21
C PRO A 254 -26.70 21.05 38.85
N THR A 255 -26.03 21.91 39.61
CA THR A 255 -26.57 23.18 40.14
C THR A 255 -26.02 24.41 39.40
N THR A 256 -25.02 24.21 38.55
CA THR A 256 -24.31 25.23 37.77
C THR A 256 -24.31 24.86 36.29
N THR A 257 -23.99 25.84 35.44
CA THR A 257 -23.84 25.64 33.99
C THR A 257 -22.55 24.93 33.61
N THR A 258 -21.51 25.05 34.44
CA THR A 258 -20.24 24.32 34.32
C THR A 258 -20.28 23.06 35.16
N PHE A 259 -19.77 21.95 34.63
CA PHE A 259 -19.73 20.65 35.29
C PHE A 259 -18.44 19.88 34.93
N SER A 260 -17.99 19.03 35.86
CA SER A 260 -16.82 18.17 35.67
C SER A 260 -17.17 16.92 34.87
N VAL A 261 -16.23 16.42 34.09
CA VAL A 261 -16.40 15.24 33.22
C VAL A 261 -15.49 14.10 33.69
N PRO A 262 -16.01 12.87 33.90
CA PRO A 262 -15.19 11.71 34.24
C PRO A 262 -14.10 11.45 33.19
N ALA A 263 -12.92 11.00 33.63
CA ALA A 263 -11.79 10.67 32.74
C ALA A 263 -12.11 9.54 31.74
N THR A 264 -13.09 8.71 32.03
CA THR A 264 -13.53 7.60 31.17
C THR A 264 -14.69 7.96 30.25
N ALA A 265 -15.26 9.16 30.36
CA ALA A 265 -16.40 9.57 29.56
C ALA A 265 -15.99 9.98 28.15
N ALA A 266 -16.56 9.33 27.14
CA ALA A 266 -16.47 9.72 25.74
C ALA A 266 -17.62 10.64 25.33
N TYR A 267 -18.80 10.49 25.95
CA TYR A 267 -19.98 11.29 25.66
C TYR A 267 -20.69 11.79 26.91
N VAL A 268 -21.46 12.84 26.71
CA VAL A 268 -22.34 13.44 27.69
C VAL A 268 -23.71 13.74 27.05
N ARG A 269 -24.78 13.62 27.84
CA ARG A 269 -26.11 14.14 27.52
C ARG A 269 -26.57 15.09 28.62
N LEU A 270 -27.35 16.08 28.25
CA LEU A 270 -27.82 17.15 29.14
C LEU A 270 -29.34 17.25 29.07
N THR A 271 -29.93 17.85 30.10
CA THR A 271 -31.35 18.23 30.12
C THR A 271 -31.49 19.75 30.30
N TRP A 272 -32.36 20.37 29.51
CA TRP A 272 -32.83 21.74 29.73
C TRP A 272 -34.36 21.81 29.91
N GLN A 273 -34.84 22.87 30.54
CA GLN A 273 -36.25 23.26 30.45
C GLN A 273 -36.49 23.89 29.08
N THR A 274 -37.54 23.45 28.39
CA THR A 274 -37.88 23.92 27.04
C THR A 274 -38.15 25.43 27.02
N SER A 275 -38.68 26.01 28.10
CA SER A 275 -38.88 27.46 28.25
C SER A 275 -37.58 28.26 28.23
N VAL A 276 -36.50 27.73 28.82
CA VAL A 276 -35.17 28.35 28.85
C VAL A 276 -34.51 28.26 27.48
N LEU A 277 -34.69 27.14 26.79
CA LEU A 277 -34.20 26.92 25.42
C LEU A 277 -34.88 27.87 24.41
N ALA A 278 -36.20 28.05 24.53
CA ALA A 278 -36.99 28.91 23.65
C ALA A 278 -36.65 30.41 23.80
N ALA A 279 -36.19 30.83 24.99
CA ALA A 279 -35.75 32.20 25.23
C ALA A 279 -34.37 32.53 24.61
N ALA A 280 -33.61 31.52 24.19
CA ALA A 280 -32.20 31.64 23.74
C ALA A 280 -32.02 31.41 22.23
N VAL A 281 -32.92 32.01 21.43
CA VAL A 281 -33.07 31.81 19.97
C VAL A 281 -31.73 31.62 19.24
N GLY A 282 -31.43 30.39 18.82
CA GLY A 282 -30.36 30.04 17.88
C GLY A 282 -28.91 30.02 18.38
N LEU A 283 -28.63 30.29 19.67
CA LEU A 283 -27.25 30.48 20.17
C LEU A 283 -26.93 29.69 21.46
N VAL A 284 -27.44 28.46 21.56
CA VAL A 284 -27.11 27.58 22.69
C VAL A 284 -25.81 26.84 22.45
N MET A 285 -24.93 26.86 23.45
CA MET A 285 -23.61 26.24 23.40
C MET A 285 -23.39 25.24 24.52
N VAL A 286 -22.63 24.20 24.20
CA VAL A 286 -21.96 23.34 25.17
C VAL A 286 -20.51 23.22 24.73
N ILE A 287 -19.60 23.70 25.55
CA ILE A 287 -18.17 23.78 25.21
C ILE A 287 -17.33 22.93 26.17
N ALA A 288 -16.11 22.64 25.77
CA ALA A 288 -15.08 22.11 26.66
C ALA A 288 -14.43 23.26 27.45
N GLY A 289 -14.12 23.03 28.71
CA GLY A 289 -13.57 24.03 29.62
C GLY A 289 -14.63 24.84 30.36
N THR A 290 -14.19 25.91 31.01
CA THR A 290 -14.98 26.71 31.94
C THR A 290 -15.46 28.05 31.36
N VAL A 291 -14.90 28.50 30.23
CA VAL A 291 -15.09 29.86 29.69
C VAL A 291 -15.84 29.84 28.37
N LEU A 292 -17.05 30.41 28.33
CA LEU A 292 -17.84 30.54 27.09
C LEU A 292 -17.22 31.59 26.14
N PRO A 293 -17.19 31.32 24.82
CA PRO A 293 -16.75 32.30 23.84
C PRO A 293 -17.73 33.48 23.71
N SER A 294 -17.18 34.66 23.40
CA SER A 294 -17.93 35.89 23.11
C SER A 294 -17.42 36.51 21.80
N PRO A 295 -18.25 36.65 20.75
CA PRO A 295 -19.67 36.31 20.69
C PRO A 295 -19.94 34.79 20.72
N ALA A 296 -21.19 34.43 21.00
CA ALA A 296 -21.65 33.04 20.95
C ALA A 296 -21.54 32.45 19.54
N ILE A 297 -21.15 31.18 19.46
CA ILE A 297 -20.89 30.46 18.21
C ILE A 297 -21.95 29.38 18.01
N ALA A 298 -22.65 29.43 16.88
CA ALA A 298 -23.65 28.43 16.53
C ALA A 298 -22.98 27.08 16.23
N PHE A 299 -23.69 25.98 16.50
CA PHE A 299 -23.21 24.65 16.16
C PHE A 299 -22.92 24.53 14.66
N GLY A 300 -21.77 23.96 14.31
CA GLY A 300 -21.32 23.86 12.92
C GLY A 300 -20.80 25.17 12.32
N THR A 301 -20.78 26.27 13.08
CA THR A 301 -20.05 27.49 12.70
C THR A 301 -18.65 27.38 13.28
N TYR A 302 -17.70 27.08 12.43
CA TYR A 302 -16.29 27.09 12.77
C TYR A 302 -15.67 28.36 12.23
N ALA A 303 -14.53 28.79 12.79
CA ALA A 303 -13.73 29.80 12.12
C ALA A 303 -13.52 29.35 10.66
N THR A 304 -13.59 30.28 9.70
CA THR A 304 -13.65 30.04 8.24
C THR A 304 -12.43 29.32 7.64
N ASN A 305 -11.56 28.82 8.50
CA ASN A 305 -10.29 28.14 8.27
C ASN A 305 -10.23 26.75 8.93
N ILE A 306 -11.33 26.24 9.50
CA ILE A 306 -11.47 24.85 9.95
C ILE A 306 -12.30 24.12 8.89
N ILE A 307 -11.70 23.04 8.35
CA ILE A 307 -12.32 22.14 7.36
C ILE A 307 -13.67 21.66 7.89
N ASP A 308 -14.76 22.00 7.21
CA ASP A 308 -16.10 21.49 7.51
C ASP A 308 -16.13 19.98 7.20
N SER A 309 -16.80 19.19 8.03
CA SER A 309 -17.17 17.80 7.70
C SER A 309 -17.93 17.66 6.37
N LYS A 310 -18.48 18.76 5.84
CA LYS A 310 -19.07 18.86 4.50
C LYS A 310 -18.04 19.06 3.37
N ASP A 311 -16.84 19.53 3.70
CA ASP A 311 -15.70 19.72 2.78
C ASP A 311 -14.73 18.51 2.78
N LEU A 312 -14.88 17.60 3.74
CA LEU A 312 -14.26 16.29 3.65
C LEU A 312 -14.96 15.55 2.51
N MET A 313 -14.25 15.31 1.41
CA MET A 313 -14.61 14.22 0.52
C MET A 313 -14.86 13.00 1.42
N THR A 314 -16.07 12.46 1.39
CA THR A 314 -16.36 11.20 2.08
C THR A 314 -15.32 10.16 1.68
N VAL A 315 -15.01 9.18 2.52
CA VAL A 315 -14.05 8.11 2.17
C VAL A 315 -14.36 7.53 0.77
N ALA A 316 -15.63 7.41 0.41
CA ALA A 316 -16.07 6.98 -0.93
C ALA A 316 -15.78 8.02 -2.04
N GLN A 317 -15.97 9.32 -1.80
CA GLN A 317 -15.62 10.38 -2.76
C GLN A 317 -14.11 10.59 -2.88
N ALA A 318 -13.37 10.47 -1.78
CA ALA A 318 -11.91 10.50 -1.77
C ALA A 318 -11.36 9.28 -2.51
N GLN A 319 -11.90 8.09 -2.26
CA GLN A 319 -11.58 6.88 -3.02
C GLN A 319 -11.96 7.02 -4.51
N ALA A 320 -13.10 7.63 -4.84
CA ALA A 320 -13.52 7.86 -6.22
C ALA A 320 -12.67 8.92 -6.92
N ALA A 321 -12.27 10.00 -6.24
CA ALA A 321 -11.37 11.01 -6.77
C ALA A 321 -9.93 10.50 -6.87
N VAL A 322 -9.48 9.67 -5.91
CA VAL A 322 -8.23 8.92 -6.00
C VAL A 322 -8.25 8.00 -7.21
N ALA A 323 -9.29 7.20 -7.38
CA ALA A 323 -9.43 6.27 -8.51
C ALA A 323 -9.59 6.99 -9.86
N ALA A 324 -10.35 8.08 -9.92
CA ALA A 324 -10.51 8.91 -11.12
C ALA A 324 -9.25 9.70 -11.46
N GLY A 325 -8.43 10.01 -10.44
CA GLY A 325 -7.22 10.80 -10.59
C GLY A 325 -5.93 10.02 -10.80
N GLN A 326 -5.96 8.71 -10.59
CA GLN A 326 -4.91 7.84 -11.08
C GLN A 326 -4.91 7.90 -12.61
N PRO A 327 -3.77 8.14 -13.29
CA PRO A 327 -3.68 8.01 -14.74
C PRO A 327 -3.72 6.52 -15.10
N LEU A 328 -4.93 5.93 -15.11
CA LEU A 328 -5.12 4.50 -15.27
C LEU A 328 -5.54 4.18 -16.69
N VAL A 329 -4.57 4.29 -17.60
CA VAL A 329 -4.27 3.24 -18.57
C VAL A 329 -3.01 3.70 -19.33
N ILE A 330 -1.88 2.99 -19.16
CA ILE A 330 -0.70 3.15 -20.02
C ILE A 330 -0.78 2.14 -21.15
N ASN A 331 -0.59 2.61 -22.39
CA ASN A 331 -0.34 1.70 -23.50
C ASN A 331 1.08 1.14 -23.43
N LEU A 332 1.19 -0.16 -23.19
CA LEU A 332 2.44 -0.92 -23.08
C LEU A 332 2.96 -1.40 -24.44
N PHE A 333 2.20 -1.23 -25.52
CA PHE A 333 2.63 -1.60 -26.87
C PHE A 333 3.55 -0.53 -27.48
N ASP A 334 4.80 -0.91 -27.73
CA ASP A 334 5.80 -0.05 -28.38
C ASP A 334 5.90 -0.33 -29.88
N LEU A 335 5.43 0.61 -30.69
CA LEU A 335 5.56 0.55 -32.15
C LEU A 335 7.02 0.43 -32.62
N ASN A 336 7.97 1.02 -31.88
CA ASN A 336 9.38 1.03 -32.27
C ASN A 336 10.10 -0.29 -31.96
N ARG A 337 9.46 -1.21 -31.23
CA ARG A 337 10.03 -2.51 -30.85
C ARG A 337 9.38 -3.69 -31.54
N ILE A 338 8.58 -3.44 -32.57
CA ILE A 338 8.02 -4.53 -33.37
C ILE A 338 9.11 -5.16 -34.25
N THR A 339 9.03 -6.47 -34.44
CA THR A 339 9.79 -7.17 -35.48
C THR A 339 8.88 -7.41 -36.66
N VAL A 340 9.13 -6.71 -37.77
CA VAL A 340 8.35 -6.81 -39.02
C VAL A 340 8.75 -8.05 -39.80
N GLY A 341 7.78 -8.70 -40.44
CA GLY A 341 8.01 -9.88 -41.27
C GLY A 341 8.17 -11.17 -40.48
N ALA A 342 7.71 -11.20 -39.23
CA ALA A 342 7.95 -12.31 -38.32
C ALA A 342 6.70 -12.70 -37.51
N TYR A 343 6.74 -13.90 -36.94
CA TYR A 343 5.73 -14.39 -36.00
C TYR A 343 6.37 -15.12 -34.82
N ASN A 344 5.64 -15.18 -33.69
CA ASN A 344 6.02 -15.97 -32.52
C ASN A 344 5.49 -17.40 -32.63
N THR A 345 6.37 -18.39 -32.63
CA THR A 345 6.08 -19.84 -32.75
C THR A 345 5.46 -20.47 -31.49
N LEU A 346 4.91 -19.67 -30.57
CA LEU A 346 4.38 -20.10 -29.27
C LEU A 346 5.43 -20.75 -28.33
N THR A 347 6.71 -20.74 -28.71
CA THR A 347 7.84 -21.19 -27.88
C THR A 347 8.77 -20.04 -27.48
N ASN A 348 8.33 -18.79 -27.73
CA ASN A 348 9.15 -17.58 -27.66
C ASN A 348 10.27 -17.51 -28.71
N ALA A 349 10.29 -18.42 -29.69
CA ALA A 349 11.13 -18.28 -30.87
C ALA A 349 10.42 -17.44 -31.94
N ILE A 350 11.17 -16.45 -32.47
CA ILE A 350 10.71 -15.55 -33.53
C ILE A 350 11.15 -16.15 -34.88
N ASP A 351 10.17 -16.44 -35.73
CA ASP A 351 10.37 -16.93 -37.10
C ASP A 351 10.16 -15.77 -38.09
N PRO A 352 11.18 -15.36 -38.87
CA PRO A 352 11.14 -14.21 -39.77
C PRO A 352 10.59 -14.54 -41.18
N THR A 353 9.79 -15.59 -41.35
CA THR A 353 9.32 -16.03 -42.69
C THR A 353 7.97 -15.45 -43.13
N GLN A 354 7.28 -14.68 -42.28
CA GLN A 354 5.92 -14.18 -42.55
C GLN A 354 5.89 -12.67 -42.79
N THR A 355 6.07 -12.27 -44.05
CA THR A 355 6.21 -10.86 -44.48
C THR A 355 5.00 -9.96 -44.20
N THR A 356 3.84 -10.54 -43.91
CA THR A 356 2.60 -9.81 -43.61
C THR A 356 2.36 -9.58 -42.11
N LEU A 357 3.21 -10.13 -41.25
CA LEU A 357 3.03 -10.15 -39.79
C LEU A 357 4.09 -9.31 -39.07
N TYR A 358 3.81 -8.98 -37.82
CA TYR A 358 4.79 -8.44 -36.88
C TYR A 358 4.69 -9.13 -35.53
N VAL A 359 5.81 -9.18 -34.80
CA VAL A 359 5.84 -9.58 -33.38
C VAL A 359 6.04 -8.35 -32.53
N SER A 360 5.27 -8.21 -31.46
CA SER A 360 5.48 -7.14 -30.48
C SER A 360 6.86 -7.28 -29.80
N GLY A 361 7.37 -6.20 -29.21
CA GLY A 361 8.40 -6.35 -28.18
C GLY A 361 7.88 -7.16 -26.98
N ASN A 362 8.78 -7.54 -26.06
CA ASN A 362 8.38 -8.10 -24.77
C ASN A 362 7.69 -7.00 -23.95
N MET A 363 6.35 -6.97 -24.03
CA MET A 363 5.51 -6.03 -23.30
C MET A 363 5.38 -6.53 -21.89
N PRO A 364 5.62 -5.71 -20.89
CA PRO A 364 5.81 -6.28 -19.59
C PRO A 364 4.60 -6.17 -18.67
N VAL A 365 4.39 -7.18 -17.80
CA VAL A 365 3.08 -7.48 -17.18
C VAL A 365 3.19 -7.91 -15.72
N VAL A 366 2.06 -7.90 -15.02
CA VAL A 366 1.90 -8.29 -13.61
C VAL A 366 1.15 -9.62 -13.56
N GLY A 367 1.74 -10.65 -12.95
CA GLY A 367 1.04 -11.91 -12.74
C GLY A 367 -0.24 -11.74 -11.89
N GLY A 368 -1.34 -12.31 -12.35
CA GLY A 368 -2.68 -12.18 -11.75
C GLY A 368 -3.46 -10.94 -12.18
N GLN A 369 -2.82 -9.97 -12.86
CA GLN A 369 -3.50 -8.77 -13.35
C GLN A 369 -4.26 -9.06 -14.65
N THR A 370 -5.41 -8.40 -14.82
CA THR A 370 -6.18 -8.46 -16.07
C THR A 370 -5.78 -7.31 -16.99
N TYR A 371 -5.63 -7.62 -18.28
CA TYR A 371 -5.25 -6.74 -19.37
C TYR A 371 -6.29 -6.80 -20.50
N THR A 372 -6.36 -5.72 -21.28
CA THR A 372 -7.21 -5.57 -22.46
C THR A 372 -6.39 -5.04 -23.63
N MET A 373 -6.78 -5.40 -24.86
CA MET A 373 -6.16 -4.88 -26.09
C MET A 373 -7.16 -4.16 -26.99
N ALA A 374 -6.69 -3.12 -27.67
CA ALA A 374 -7.42 -2.41 -28.72
C ALA A 374 -7.07 -2.96 -30.12
N LYS A 375 -8.06 -3.00 -31.01
CA LYS A 375 -7.94 -3.42 -32.42
C LYS A 375 -7.13 -2.43 -33.24
N GLY A 376 -6.13 -2.96 -33.91
CA GLY A 376 -6.03 -2.80 -35.36
C GLY A 376 -5.98 -4.20 -35.99
N THR A 377 -7.10 -4.76 -36.46
CA THR A 377 -7.22 -6.22 -36.68
C THR A 377 -6.09 -6.87 -37.46
N GLY A 378 -5.52 -7.86 -36.78
CA GLY A 378 -5.49 -9.22 -37.28
C GLY A 378 -4.55 -9.95 -36.36
N GLY A 379 -5.07 -10.51 -35.26
CA GLY A 379 -4.39 -11.64 -34.66
C GLY A 379 -4.35 -12.70 -35.74
N ALA A 380 -3.27 -12.78 -36.50
CA ALA A 380 -3.06 -13.96 -37.30
C ALA A 380 -2.83 -15.05 -36.24
N SER A 381 -3.83 -15.89 -36.04
CA SER A 381 -3.80 -16.98 -35.09
C SER A 381 -4.06 -18.25 -35.88
N ASN A 382 -3.19 -19.22 -35.70
CA ASN A 382 -3.43 -20.59 -36.12
C ASN A 382 -2.73 -21.51 -35.10
N SER A 383 -2.72 -22.81 -35.35
CA SER A 383 -2.02 -23.78 -34.49
C SER A 383 -0.51 -23.53 -34.34
N SER A 384 0.08 -22.58 -35.07
CA SER A 384 1.52 -22.34 -35.17
C SER A 384 1.96 -20.98 -34.61
N PHE A 385 1.07 -20.01 -34.36
CA PHE A 385 1.46 -18.69 -33.84
C PHE A 385 0.34 -17.89 -33.16
N GLY A 386 0.71 -17.06 -32.17
CA GLY A 386 -0.21 -16.36 -31.27
C GLY A 386 0.46 -15.54 -30.16
N GLY A 387 -0.20 -15.45 -29.00
CA GLY A 387 0.26 -14.74 -27.81
C GLY A 387 0.97 -15.66 -26.81
N ALA A 388 1.96 -15.15 -26.08
CA ALA A 388 2.68 -15.91 -25.06
C ALA A 388 2.95 -15.07 -23.82
N TRP A 389 2.63 -15.64 -22.66
CA TRP A 389 3.05 -15.17 -21.35
C TRP A 389 4.41 -15.75 -21.02
N LEU A 390 5.34 -14.92 -20.58
CA LEU A 390 6.70 -15.32 -20.24
C LEU A 390 7.03 -15.03 -18.78
N ASP A 391 7.91 -15.83 -18.20
CA ASP A 391 8.52 -15.55 -16.90
C ASP A 391 9.66 -14.51 -17.02
N ALA A 392 10.30 -14.17 -15.89
CA ALA A 392 11.42 -13.23 -15.84
C ALA A 392 12.62 -13.65 -16.71
N ALA A 393 12.82 -14.96 -16.89
CA ALA A 393 13.86 -15.54 -17.73
C ALA A 393 13.43 -15.66 -19.21
N LYS A 394 12.24 -15.17 -19.56
CA LYS A 394 11.61 -15.24 -20.88
C LYS A 394 11.26 -16.67 -21.33
N ASN A 395 11.09 -17.60 -20.40
CA ASN A 395 10.52 -18.90 -20.72
C ASN A 395 9.01 -18.77 -20.86
N VAL A 396 8.43 -19.51 -21.80
CA VAL A 396 6.97 -19.54 -22.00
C VAL A 396 6.30 -20.21 -20.79
N ILE A 397 5.37 -19.49 -20.18
CA ILE A 397 4.49 -20.01 -19.12
C ILE A 397 3.23 -20.60 -19.73
N SER A 398 2.61 -19.85 -20.64
CA SER A 398 1.40 -20.27 -21.34
C SER A 398 1.23 -19.49 -22.64
N THR A 399 0.49 -20.08 -23.56
CA THR A 399 0.23 -19.54 -24.89
C THR A 399 -1.27 -19.45 -25.12
N PHE A 400 -1.68 -18.55 -25.99
CA PHE A 400 -3.07 -18.42 -26.40
C PHE A 400 -3.15 -17.99 -27.85
N ALA A 401 -4.25 -18.35 -28.52
CA ALA A 401 -4.57 -17.82 -29.83
C ALA A 401 -4.64 -16.29 -29.71
N THR A 402 -3.96 -15.57 -30.62
CA THR A 402 -4.01 -14.11 -30.61
C THR A 402 -5.46 -13.65 -30.71
N PRO A 403 -5.90 -12.75 -29.82
CA PRO A 403 -7.30 -12.40 -29.70
C PRO A 403 -7.85 -11.74 -30.97
N GLU A 404 -9.06 -12.14 -31.33
CA GLU A 404 -9.74 -11.73 -32.56
C GLU A 404 -10.70 -10.54 -32.32
N THR A 405 -10.97 -10.20 -31.06
CA THR A 405 -11.99 -9.23 -30.66
C THR A 405 -11.46 -8.04 -29.86
N ASP A 406 -11.99 -6.86 -30.18
CA ASP A 406 -11.76 -5.61 -29.46
C ASP A 406 -12.21 -5.71 -28.00
N GLY A 407 -11.39 -5.24 -27.06
CA GLY A 407 -11.76 -5.22 -25.64
C GLY A 407 -11.79 -6.60 -24.97
N GLU A 408 -11.15 -7.59 -25.59
CA GLU A 408 -10.97 -8.90 -24.98
C GLU A 408 -10.01 -8.81 -23.80
N ASN A 409 -10.37 -9.51 -22.72
CA ASN A 409 -9.73 -9.42 -21.41
C ASN A 409 -8.92 -10.69 -21.11
N PHE A 410 -7.68 -10.52 -20.68
CA PHE A 410 -6.76 -11.62 -20.36
C PHE A 410 -6.19 -11.43 -18.97
N THR A 411 -6.29 -12.46 -18.14
CA THR A 411 -5.60 -12.48 -16.85
C THR A 411 -4.23 -13.11 -17.02
N ALA A 412 -3.19 -12.36 -16.69
CA ALA A 412 -1.83 -12.84 -16.71
C ALA A 412 -1.67 -13.98 -15.68
N PRO A 413 -1.02 -15.11 -16.04
CA PRO A 413 -0.67 -16.15 -15.06
C PRO A 413 0.14 -15.57 -13.91
N ALA A 414 0.01 -16.11 -12.69
CA ALA A 414 0.65 -15.56 -11.48
C ALA A 414 2.18 -15.36 -11.58
N LYS A 415 2.87 -16.10 -12.46
CA LYS A 415 4.33 -16.00 -12.68
C LYS A 415 4.72 -15.16 -13.90
N ALA A 416 3.76 -14.60 -14.62
CA ALA A 416 4.03 -13.85 -15.85
C ALA A 416 4.67 -12.50 -15.54
N VAL A 417 5.72 -12.18 -16.29
CA VAL A 417 6.51 -10.95 -16.24
C VAL A 417 6.52 -10.25 -17.59
N TYR A 418 6.44 -11.02 -18.69
CA TYR A 418 6.28 -10.47 -20.03
C TYR A 418 5.09 -11.09 -20.77
N PHE A 419 4.63 -10.36 -21.76
CA PHE A 419 3.66 -10.75 -22.75
C PHE A 419 4.20 -10.36 -24.12
N LEU A 420 4.04 -11.25 -25.09
CA LEU A 420 4.25 -10.91 -26.50
C LEU A 420 3.15 -11.49 -27.36
N PHE A 421 2.92 -10.89 -28.53
CA PHE A 421 1.95 -11.38 -29.49
C PHE A 421 2.38 -11.15 -30.94
N THR A 422 1.70 -11.85 -31.84
CA THR A 422 1.83 -11.69 -33.29
C THR A 422 0.62 -10.93 -33.83
N GLY A 423 0.84 -9.87 -34.61
CA GLY A 423 -0.19 -9.07 -35.27
C GLY A 423 0.02 -8.95 -36.79
N VAL A 424 -0.92 -8.32 -37.50
CA VAL A 424 -0.90 -8.11 -38.96
C VAL A 424 -0.49 -6.68 -39.31
N LEU A 425 0.44 -6.53 -40.26
CA LEU A 425 1.00 -5.22 -40.66
C LEU A 425 0.02 -4.31 -41.40
N ALA A 426 -0.74 -4.85 -42.37
CA ALA A 426 -1.68 -4.12 -43.19
C ALA A 426 -3.11 -4.54 -42.85
N SER A 427 -3.78 -3.74 -42.03
CA SER A 427 -5.19 -3.96 -41.65
C SER A 427 -6.07 -2.78 -42.04
N SER A 428 -7.35 -3.06 -42.31
CA SER A 428 -8.37 -2.04 -42.57
C SER A 428 -8.63 -1.10 -41.38
N GLU A 429 -8.02 -1.39 -40.24
CA GLU A 429 -8.22 -0.70 -38.97
C GLU A 429 -6.98 0.12 -38.53
N GLY A 430 -5.89 0.14 -39.30
CA GLY A 430 -4.73 1.03 -39.06
C GLY A 430 -3.41 0.36 -38.66
N GLY A 431 -3.35 -0.97 -38.61
CA GLY A 431 -2.13 -1.74 -38.34
C GLY A 431 -1.52 -1.50 -36.94
N PRO A 432 -0.20 -1.69 -36.75
CA PRO A 432 0.43 -1.52 -35.44
C PRO A 432 0.40 -0.07 -34.92
N ALA A 433 0.11 0.92 -35.76
CA ALA A 433 0.08 2.33 -35.38
C ALA A 433 -1.06 2.72 -34.42
N VAL A 434 -2.10 1.89 -34.34
CA VAL A 434 -3.27 2.08 -33.47
C VAL A 434 -3.38 1.02 -32.37
N GLN A 435 -2.39 0.14 -32.26
CA GLN A 435 -2.40 -0.97 -31.33
C GLN A 435 -2.21 -0.51 -29.89
N MET A 436 -3.04 -1.02 -28.98
CA MET A 436 -2.88 -0.81 -27.54
C MET A 436 -2.87 -2.13 -26.78
N PHE A 437 -2.02 -2.21 -25.76
CA PHE A 437 -2.03 -3.25 -24.73
C PHE A 437 -2.01 -2.58 -23.37
N THR A 438 -3.05 -2.78 -22.58
CA THR A 438 -3.37 -1.92 -21.44
C THR A 438 -3.88 -2.73 -20.26
N ALA A 439 -3.53 -2.35 -19.02
CA ALA A 439 -4.11 -3.00 -17.84
C ALA A 439 -5.58 -2.60 -17.65
N GLY A 440 -6.42 -3.54 -17.21
CA GLY A 440 -7.85 -3.33 -16.99
C GLY A 440 -8.74 -4.13 -17.95
N THR A 441 -10.04 -3.87 -17.89
CA THR A 441 -11.07 -4.62 -18.65
C THR A 441 -11.72 -3.83 -19.80
N THR A 442 -11.23 -2.61 -20.05
CA THR A 442 -11.80 -1.68 -21.04
C THR A 442 -10.69 -1.00 -21.82
N VAL A 443 -10.80 -1.04 -23.15
CA VAL A 443 -9.92 -0.30 -24.06
C VAL A 443 -10.17 1.20 -23.91
N PRO A 444 -9.13 2.02 -23.66
CA PRO A 444 -9.31 3.47 -23.60
C PRO A 444 -9.70 4.08 -24.94
N SER A 445 -10.50 5.14 -24.88
CA SER A 445 -10.83 6.00 -26.02
C SER A 445 -10.58 7.46 -25.64
N PRO A 446 -9.82 8.25 -26.43
CA PRO A 446 -9.21 7.93 -27.72
C PRO A 446 -7.92 7.07 -27.62
N TYR A 447 -7.35 6.67 -28.77
CA TYR A 447 -6.07 5.95 -28.86
C TYR A 447 -4.95 6.65 -28.06
N ILE A 448 -4.18 5.84 -27.33
CA ILE A 448 -3.07 6.28 -26.49
C ILE A 448 -1.76 5.79 -27.10
N PRO A 449 -0.85 6.70 -27.51
CA PRO A 449 0.49 6.31 -27.93
C PRO A 449 1.25 5.59 -26.82
N PHE A 450 2.21 4.76 -27.21
CA PHE A 450 3.11 4.06 -26.28
C PHE A 450 3.63 4.95 -25.15
N GLY A 451 3.52 4.49 -23.92
CA GLY A 451 4.00 5.19 -22.73
C GLY A 451 3.20 6.43 -22.32
N ARG A 452 2.09 6.76 -23.01
CA ARG A 452 1.18 7.83 -22.58
C ARG A 452 0.03 7.23 -21.77
N SER A 453 -0.64 8.06 -20.98
CA SER A 453 -1.87 7.71 -20.26
C SER A 453 -3.08 8.47 -20.81
N THR A 454 -4.29 7.96 -20.57
CA THR A 454 -5.53 8.74 -20.72
C THR A 454 -5.85 9.52 -19.45
N PRO A 455 -6.29 10.79 -19.56
CA PRO A 455 -6.35 11.59 -20.79
C PRO A 455 -4.93 11.91 -21.25
N THR A 456 -4.61 11.67 -22.54
CA THR A 456 -3.37 12.20 -23.10
C THR A 456 -3.51 13.71 -23.01
N PRO A 457 -2.65 14.42 -22.25
CA PRO A 457 -2.63 15.85 -22.36
C PRO A 457 -2.22 16.12 -23.80
N THR A 458 -3.16 16.58 -24.62
CA THR A 458 -2.82 17.62 -25.56
C THR A 458 -1.97 18.65 -24.81
N ALA A 459 -1.14 19.41 -25.50
CA ALA A 459 -0.69 20.70 -24.97
C ALA A 459 -1.91 21.63 -24.81
N ALA A 460 -2.96 21.18 -24.09
CA ALA A 460 -3.88 22.01 -23.39
C ALA A 460 -2.95 22.92 -22.61
N THR A 461 -2.98 24.17 -23.02
CA THR A 461 -2.61 25.29 -22.19
C THR A 461 -3.51 25.14 -20.97
N TYR A 462 -3.10 24.30 -20.01
CA TYR A 462 -3.65 24.28 -18.69
C TYR A 462 -3.53 25.71 -18.24
N SER A 463 -4.67 26.31 -17.89
CA SER A 463 -4.74 27.73 -17.57
C SER A 463 -3.58 28.07 -16.65
N THR A 464 -2.60 28.79 -17.18
CA THR A 464 -1.51 29.37 -16.42
C THR A 464 -2.18 30.28 -15.40
N GLY A 465 -2.37 29.83 -14.16
CA GLY A 465 -3.09 30.68 -13.22
C GLY A 465 -3.57 30.16 -11.87
N ASN A 466 -3.45 28.89 -11.46
CA ASN A 466 -3.96 28.58 -10.11
C ASN A 466 -3.10 29.15 -8.98
N GLY A 467 -1.82 29.47 -9.22
CA GLY A 467 -0.98 30.24 -8.28
C GLY A 467 -0.82 29.60 -6.89
N LYS A 468 -1.24 28.34 -6.75
CA LYS A 468 -1.28 27.60 -5.51
C LYS A 468 0.13 27.21 -5.07
N ASN A 469 0.38 27.34 -3.78
CA ASN A 469 1.67 27.04 -3.20
C ASN A 469 1.74 25.55 -2.83
N ILE A 470 2.65 24.82 -3.45
CA ILE A 470 2.90 23.41 -3.19
C ILE A 470 4.22 23.20 -2.47
N GLY A 471 4.30 22.12 -1.71
CA GLY A 471 5.50 21.66 -1.04
C GLY A 471 5.82 20.22 -1.42
N VAL A 472 7.09 19.82 -1.34
CA VAL A 472 7.50 18.44 -1.59
C VAL A 472 8.32 17.92 -0.40
N LEU A 473 7.89 16.79 0.17
CA LEU A 473 8.71 15.90 0.97
C LEU A 473 9.06 14.71 0.07
N GLY A 474 10.34 14.44 -0.17
CA GLY A 474 10.73 13.43 -1.15
C GLY A 474 12.05 12.70 -0.87
N ASP A 475 12.38 11.74 -1.73
CA ASP A 475 13.62 10.95 -1.65
C ASP A 475 14.63 11.28 -2.79
N SER A 476 15.33 10.29 -3.37
CA SER A 476 16.22 10.47 -4.52
C SER A 476 15.51 10.94 -5.77
N PHE A 477 14.26 10.57 -6.01
CA PHE A 477 13.49 11.01 -7.18
C PHE A 477 13.31 12.53 -7.13
N SER A 478 13.10 13.06 -5.93
CA SER A 478 12.98 14.48 -5.69
C SER A 478 14.32 15.21 -5.49
N ALA A 479 15.37 14.52 -5.01
CA ALA A 479 16.64 15.14 -4.62
C ALA A 479 17.76 15.08 -5.68
N TRP A 480 17.79 14.05 -6.52
CA TRP A 480 18.87 13.82 -7.49
C TRP A 480 18.60 14.41 -8.87
N PHE A 481 17.34 14.54 -9.24
CA PHE A 481 16.96 14.90 -10.60
C PHE A 481 16.79 16.40 -10.81
N ASN A 482 17.48 17.25 -10.04
CA ASN A 482 17.48 18.72 -10.23
C ASN A 482 16.08 19.33 -10.45
N ASN A 483 15.08 18.85 -9.70
CA ASN A 483 13.69 19.23 -9.82
C ASN A 483 13.04 18.95 -11.20
N GLU A 484 13.56 18.02 -12.01
CA GLU A 484 13.05 17.76 -13.38
C GLU A 484 11.55 17.47 -13.38
N TRP A 485 11.08 16.56 -12.52
CA TRP A 485 9.66 16.25 -12.46
C TRP A 485 8.84 17.38 -11.82
N GLN A 486 9.36 18.01 -10.76
CA GLN A 486 8.69 19.14 -10.11
C GLN A 486 8.54 20.30 -11.09
N ASN A 487 9.57 20.63 -11.87
CA ASN A 487 9.55 21.67 -12.90
C ASN A 487 8.47 21.37 -13.94
N ILE A 488 8.33 20.11 -14.36
CA ILE A 488 7.25 19.69 -15.26
C ILE A 488 5.88 19.83 -14.59
N VAL A 489 5.75 19.46 -13.31
CA VAL A 489 4.52 19.64 -12.54
C VAL A 489 4.16 21.11 -12.41
N LEU A 490 5.10 21.96 -12.00
CA LEU A 490 4.91 23.41 -11.89
C LEU A 490 4.53 24.02 -13.25
N ALA A 491 5.22 23.64 -14.32
CA ALA A 491 4.92 24.12 -15.67
C ALA A 491 3.53 23.67 -16.16
N ARG A 492 3.11 22.45 -15.83
CA ARG A 492 1.80 21.91 -16.24
C ARG A 492 0.64 22.39 -15.39
N THR A 493 0.87 22.66 -14.10
CA THR A 493 -0.18 23.03 -13.14
C THR A 493 -0.28 24.53 -12.90
N GLY A 494 0.79 25.28 -13.15
CA GLY A 494 0.91 26.69 -12.78
C GLY A 494 1.02 26.92 -11.26
N ALA A 495 1.37 25.89 -10.49
CA ALA A 495 1.65 25.99 -9.06
C ALA A 495 3.02 26.62 -8.78
N ASN A 496 3.23 27.07 -7.54
CA ASN A 496 4.49 27.60 -7.03
C ASN A 496 5.08 26.63 -6.01
N LEU A 497 6.34 26.25 -6.14
CA LEU A 497 7.02 25.46 -5.12
C LEU A 497 7.48 26.38 -3.98
N THR A 498 6.91 26.21 -2.78
CA THR A 498 7.22 27.02 -1.59
C THR A 498 7.90 26.26 -0.48
N PHE A 499 7.97 24.94 -0.59
CA PHE A 499 8.62 24.07 0.38
C PHE A 499 9.25 22.87 -0.33
N GLN A 500 10.49 22.54 -0.01
CA GLN A 500 11.12 21.33 -0.50
C GLN A 500 12.07 20.78 0.56
N ASP A 501 11.78 19.55 0.99
CA ASP A 501 12.64 18.74 1.83
C ASP A 501 12.84 17.40 1.10
N SER A 502 13.98 17.21 0.43
CA SER A 502 14.26 15.98 -0.31
C SER A 502 15.70 15.51 -0.12
N ARG A 503 15.89 14.20 0.08
CA ARG A 503 17.21 13.57 0.19
C ARG A 503 17.22 12.19 -0.47
N GLY A 504 18.30 11.90 -1.21
CA GLY A 504 18.52 10.57 -1.77
C GLY A 504 18.44 9.45 -0.72
N GLY A 505 17.79 8.33 -1.09
CA GLY A 505 17.69 7.13 -0.26
C GLY A 505 16.90 7.33 1.04
N ARG A 506 16.02 8.33 1.10
CA ARG A 506 15.22 8.61 2.30
C ARG A 506 14.13 7.56 2.49
N GLN A 507 13.98 7.13 3.74
CA GLN A 507 12.93 6.25 4.22
C GLN A 507 11.91 7.02 5.06
N TRP A 508 10.74 6.44 5.30
CA TRP A 508 9.71 7.07 6.15
C TRP A 508 10.19 7.39 7.57
N THR A 509 11.08 6.56 8.14
CA THR A 509 11.72 6.79 9.45
C THR A 509 12.61 8.04 9.50
N GLN A 510 13.07 8.51 8.34
CA GLN A 510 14.03 9.60 8.18
C GLN A 510 13.38 10.88 7.63
N ALA A 511 12.06 10.87 7.42
CA ALA A 511 11.32 11.96 6.80
C ALA A 511 11.44 13.32 7.53
N LEU A 512 11.74 13.31 8.83
CA LEU A 512 11.83 14.51 9.68
C LEU A 512 13.24 14.76 10.23
N GLU A 513 14.26 14.11 9.64
CA GLU A 513 15.65 14.18 10.12
C GLU A 513 16.22 15.60 10.12
N CYS A 514 15.87 16.41 9.12
CA CYS A 514 16.29 17.80 9.04
C CYS A 514 15.72 18.64 10.20
N TYR A 515 14.65 18.20 10.83
CA TYR A 515 14.04 18.81 12.02
C TYR A 515 14.48 18.15 13.31
N GLY A 516 15.60 17.43 13.31
CA GLY A 516 16.26 17.01 14.53
C GLY A 516 15.93 15.61 15.02
N THR A 517 15.21 14.80 14.25
CA THR A 517 14.85 13.43 14.66
C THR A 517 14.71 12.43 13.50
N VAL A 518 15.25 11.22 13.72
CA VAL A 518 15.02 10.01 12.91
C VAL A 518 14.26 8.93 13.68
N THR A 519 13.76 9.27 14.86
CA THR A 519 13.00 8.36 15.72
C THR A 519 11.53 8.72 15.65
N PRO A 520 10.69 7.84 15.09
CA PRO A 520 9.25 8.04 15.07
C PRO A 520 8.68 8.37 16.45
N GLY A 521 7.90 9.45 16.53
CA GLY A 521 7.29 9.95 17.77
C GLY A 521 8.13 10.93 18.59
N ALA A 522 9.40 11.20 18.23
CA ALA A 522 10.21 12.18 18.96
C ALA A 522 9.85 13.63 18.59
N ALA A 523 10.18 14.57 19.50
CA ALA A 523 9.90 15.99 19.34
C ALA A 523 10.68 16.61 18.17
N LEU A 524 10.03 17.51 17.45
CA LEU A 524 10.66 18.27 16.36
C LEU A 524 11.42 19.48 16.91
N SER A 525 12.48 19.83 16.19
CA SER A 525 13.32 21.01 16.39
C SER A 525 13.23 21.94 15.17
N THR A 526 14.14 22.89 15.09
CA THR A 526 14.34 23.74 13.91
C THR A 526 15.10 22.99 12.83
N TYR A 527 14.86 23.41 11.60
CA TYR A 527 15.50 22.87 10.41
C TYR A 527 17.01 23.11 10.45
N SER A 528 17.79 22.04 10.29
CA SER A 528 19.25 22.05 10.30
C SER A 528 19.82 21.27 9.13
N THR A 529 20.87 21.82 8.51
CA THR A 529 21.63 21.16 7.44
C THR A 529 22.69 20.18 7.97
N THR A 530 22.87 20.10 9.30
CA THR A 530 23.98 19.36 9.94
C THR A 530 23.64 17.90 10.27
N TYR A 531 22.41 17.44 10.04
CA TYR A 531 22.05 16.06 10.39
C TYR A 531 22.85 15.06 9.53
N PRO A 532 23.60 14.12 10.13
CA PRO A 532 24.45 13.21 9.39
C PRO A 532 23.57 12.27 8.58
N ILE A 533 23.74 12.34 7.25
CA ILE A 533 23.25 11.34 6.31
C ILE A 533 23.88 10.02 6.76
N ILE A 534 23.08 9.17 7.42
CA ILE A 534 23.57 7.92 8.00
C ILE A 534 23.88 6.98 6.82
N ASP A 535 25.17 6.91 6.50
CA ASP A 535 25.85 5.92 5.66
C ASP A 535 25.27 5.66 4.24
N GLN A 536 25.85 6.33 3.23
CA GLN A 536 26.31 5.63 2.03
C GLN A 536 27.66 6.22 1.61
N THR A 537 28.71 5.44 1.84
CA THR A 537 30.14 5.65 1.59
C THR A 537 30.58 6.02 0.15
N ASN A 538 29.73 6.63 -0.68
CA ASN A 538 30.15 7.11 -2.01
C ASN A 538 29.52 8.41 -2.52
N PHE A 539 28.72 9.11 -1.73
CA PHE A 539 28.19 10.41 -2.15
C PHE A 539 28.45 11.45 -1.07
N ALA A 540 29.62 12.09 -1.15
CA ALA A 540 29.76 13.42 -0.57
C ALA A 540 28.66 14.29 -1.19
N PHE A 541 27.59 14.53 -0.44
CA PHE A 541 26.58 15.53 -0.78
C PHE A 541 27.29 16.89 -0.75
N ASN A 542 27.88 17.24 -1.88
CA ASN A 542 28.39 18.57 -2.12
C ASN A 542 27.14 19.45 -2.26
N LEU A 543 26.69 20.02 -1.14
CA LEU A 543 25.57 20.97 -1.07
C LEU A 543 25.81 22.20 -1.95
N THR A 544 27.06 22.43 -2.36
CA THR A 544 27.46 23.41 -3.36
C THR A 544 27.12 22.92 -4.77
N GLY A 545 25.92 23.29 -5.25
CA GLY A 545 25.55 23.15 -6.67
C GLY A 545 24.16 22.58 -6.98
N ARG A 546 23.38 22.14 -5.98
CA ARG A 546 21.99 21.72 -6.17
C ARG A 546 21.02 22.81 -5.72
N ALA A 547 19.91 22.94 -6.44
CA ALA A 547 18.88 23.98 -6.25
C ALA A 547 18.46 24.14 -4.78
N PRO A 548 18.11 25.36 -4.33
CA PRO A 548 17.93 25.65 -2.92
C PRO A 548 16.80 24.79 -2.34
N GLN A 549 17.09 24.10 -1.24
CA GLN A 549 16.05 23.70 -0.30
C GLN A 549 15.30 24.99 0.04
N ILE A 550 14.02 25.08 -0.35
CA ILE A 550 13.20 26.29 -0.11
C ILE A 550 12.87 26.42 1.39
N SER A 551 13.12 25.36 2.17
CA SER A 551 13.18 25.42 3.63
C SER A 551 14.35 26.29 4.10
N THR A 552 14.05 27.22 5.00
CA THR A 552 15.04 28.15 5.55
C THR A 552 15.72 27.53 6.78
N LEU A 553 17.06 27.62 6.82
CA LEU A 553 17.85 27.17 7.97
C LEU A 553 17.39 27.86 9.26
N GLY A 554 17.21 27.09 10.33
CA GLY A 554 16.79 27.59 11.64
C GLY A 554 15.28 27.79 11.79
N ASN A 555 14.47 27.63 10.73
CA ASN A 555 13.02 27.69 10.84
C ASN A 555 12.45 26.36 11.38
N THR A 556 11.36 26.43 12.15
CA THR A 556 10.53 25.26 12.48
C THR A 556 9.80 24.74 11.25
N LEU A 557 9.29 23.50 11.32
CA LEU A 557 8.48 22.92 10.26
C LEU A 557 7.26 23.80 9.91
N ALA A 558 6.57 24.33 10.94
CA ALA A 558 5.43 25.24 10.76
C ALA A 558 5.80 26.51 9.99
N GLN A 559 6.96 27.10 10.28
CA GLN A 559 7.47 28.29 9.58
C GLN A 559 7.80 28.00 8.12
N ASN A 560 8.42 26.84 7.84
CA ASN A 560 8.73 26.44 6.46
C ASN A 560 7.47 26.08 5.65
N LEU A 561 6.38 25.69 6.31
CA LEU A 561 5.10 25.38 5.66
C LEU A 561 4.15 26.58 5.60
N ALA A 562 4.53 27.75 6.12
CA ALA A 562 3.62 28.87 6.34
C ALA A 562 2.79 29.23 5.09
N THR A 563 3.42 29.25 3.91
CA THR A 563 2.76 29.58 2.64
C THR A 563 2.28 28.36 1.85
N THR A 564 2.72 27.15 2.19
CA THR A 564 2.41 25.90 1.47
C THR A 564 0.96 25.46 1.68
N GLU A 565 0.17 25.35 0.62
CA GLU A 565 -1.25 24.95 0.67
C GLU A 565 -1.46 23.45 0.44
N LEU A 566 -0.57 22.81 -0.32
CA LEU A 566 -0.61 21.38 -0.61
C LEU A 566 0.80 20.78 -0.50
N LEU A 567 0.96 19.74 0.33
CA LEU A 567 2.18 18.96 0.44
C LEU A 567 2.06 17.68 -0.38
N ILE A 568 3.08 17.42 -1.19
CA ILE A 568 3.30 16.17 -1.89
C ILE A 568 4.30 15.36 -1.07
N ILE A 569 3.91 14.18 -0.63
CA ILE A 569 4.80 13.22 0.02
C ILE A 569 5.13 12.11 -0.98
N GLU A 570 6.40 11.99 -1.33
CA GLU A 570 6.94 11.07 -2.32
C GLU A 570 8.02 10.21 -1.66
N LEU A 571 7.60 9.10 -1.04
CA LEU A 571 8.44 8.20 -0.24
C LEU A 571 8.00 6.73 -0.49
N GLY A 572 8.68 5.77 0.14
CA GLY A 572 8.34 4.34 0.07
C GLY A 572 9.34 3.51 -0.74
N GLU A 573 10.04 4.13 -1.68
CA GLU A 573 10.98 3.47 -2.59
C GLU A 573 12.09 2.70 -1.86
N ASN A 574 12.48 3.18 -0.67
CA ASN A 574 13.56 2.63 0.15
C ASN A 574 13.07 1.80 1.35
N ASP A 575 11.76 1.57 1.46
CA ASP A 575 11.12 1.02 2.66
C ASP A 575 10.76 -0.47 2.56
N SER A 576 11.14 -1.12 1.46
CA SER A 576 10.86 -2.56 1.17
C SER A 576 11.38 -3.55 2.22
N THR A 577 12.26 -3.13 3.13
CA THR A 577 12.83 -3.97 4.20
C THR A 577 12.08 -3.86 5.53
N TYR A 578 11.14 -2.91 5.68
CA TYR A 578 10.37 -2.75 6.90
C TYR A 578 9.20 -3.73 7.00
N ALA A 579 8.89 -4.15 8.23
CA ALA A 579 7.62 -4.80 8.50
C ALA A 579 6.48 -3.81 8.22
N VAL A 580 5.51 -4.22 7.40
CA VAL A 580 4.38 -3.37 7.02
C VAL A 580 3.63 -2.87 8.27
N GLY A 581 3.27 -3.77 9.19
CA GLY A 581 2.50 -3.45 10.39
C GLY A 581 0.99 -3.46 10.16
N ALA A 582 0.25 -2.80 11.06
CA ALA A 582 -1.21 -2.70 11.04
C ALA A 582 -1.71 -1.25 11.21
N PRO A 583 -2.94 -0.92 10.77
CA PRO A 583 -3.51 0.42 10.90
C PRO A 583 -3.61 0.96 12.34
N SER A 584 -3.67 0.07 13.33
CA SER A 584 -3.71 0.43 14.76
C SER A 584 -2.35 0.78 15.35
N ASP A 585 -1.25 0.58 14.60
CA ASP A 585 0.09 0.73 15.12
C ASP A 585 0.33 2.18 15.61
N PRO A 586 0.93 2.35 16.80
CA PRO A 586 1.35 3.66 17.26
C PRO A 586 2.49 4.19 16.39
N THR A 587 2.71 5.51 16.43
CA THR A 587 3.84 6.16 15.74
C THR A 587 5.19 5.56 16.10
N THR A 588 5.32 4.96 17.29
CA THR A 588 6.56 4.36 17.81
C THR A 588 6.72 2.87 17.51
N ALA A 589 5.82 2.25 16.72
CA ALA A 589 5.79 0.81 16.50
C ALA A 589 6.99 0.27 15.70
N GLY A 590 7.73 1.13 14.99
CA GLY A 590 8.81 0.71 14.09
C GLY A 590 8.32 -0.03 12.84
N THR A 591 7.03 0.05 12.53
CA THR A 591 6.40 -0.49 11.33
C THR A 591 6.20 0.60 10.28
N LEU A 592 6.02 0.21 9.01
CA LEU A 592 5.73 1.17 7.94
C LEU A 592 4.47 2.00 8.26
N TRP A 593 3.41 1.36 8.79
CA TRP A 593 2.21 2.03 9.27
C TRP A 593 2.48 3.09 10.35
N GLY A 594 3.26 2.74 11.38
CA GLY A 594 3.65 3.67 12.44
C GLY A 594 4.47 4.86 11.91
N ASN A 595 5.39 4.60 10.97
CA ASN A 595 6.24 5.62 10.37
C ASN A 595 5.44 6.60 9.50
N MET A 596 4.56 6.10 8.62
CA MET A 596 3.66 6.95 7.81
C MET A 596 2.78 7.83 8.69
N ARG A 597 2.20 7.23 9.74
CA ARG A 597 1.39 7.94 10.73
C ARG A 597 2.15 9.08 11.38
N TRP A 598 3.37 8.81 11.84
CA TRP A 598 4.19 9.82 12.50
C TRP A 598 4.45 11.02 11.59
N VAL A 599 4.81 10.78 10.33
CA VAL A 599 5.11 11.85 9.38
C VAL A 599 3.86 12.66 9.07
N VAL A 600 2.76 12.03 8.68
CA VAL A 600 1.52 12.75 8.36
C VAL A 600 1.00 13.55 9.54
N GLU A 601 0.99 12.96 10.74
CA GLU A 601 0.55 13.68 11.96
C GLU A 601 1.48 14.83 12.31
N ALA A 602 2.80 14.72 12.08
CA ALA A 602 3.74 15.82 12.30
C ALA A 602 3.48 17.01 11.36
N TYR A 603 3.25 16.75 10.07
CA TYR A 603 2.94 17.80 9.09
C TYR A 603 1.59 18.48 9.36
N LEU A 604 0.55 17.69 9.69
CA LEU A 604 -0.76 18.23 10.06
C LEU A 604 -0.75 18.97 11.40
N THR A 605 0.11 18.56 12.34
CA THR A 605 0.32 19.31 13.59
C THR A 605 1.02 20.64 13.32
N ALA A 606 2.05 20.65 12.47
CA ALA A 606 2.77 21.86 12.10
C ALA A 606 1.90 22.85 11.30
N LYS A 607 0.99 22.33 10.46
CA LYS A 607 0.02 23.13 9.72
C LYS A 607 -1.30 22.38 9.55
N PRO A 608 -2.31 22.63 10.42
CA PRO A 608 -3.60 21.93 10.36
C PRO A 608 -4.42 22.19 9.08
N THR A 609 -4.13 23.27 8.34
CA THR A 609 -4.77 23.60 7.06
C THR A 609 -4.05 23.01 5.85
N LEU A 610 -2.96 22.28 6.06
CA LEU A 610 -2.18 21.69 4.98
C LEU A 610 -2.96 20.54 4.35
N ARG A 611 -3.16 20.62 3.03
CA ARG A 611 -3.62 19.47 2.26
C ARG A 611 -2.43 18.58 1.98
N ILE A 612 -2.64 17.27 1.97
CA ILE A 612 -1.58 16.29 1.68
C ILE A 612 -2.04 15.43 0.51
N VAL A 613 -1.14 15.17 -0.42
CA VAL A 613 -1.23 14.04 -1.36
C VAL A 613 0.00 13.16 -1.20
N MET A 614 -0.16 11.87 -1.45
CA MET A 614 0.89 10.88 -1.42
C MET A 614 1.15 10.33 -2.82
N ILE A 615 2.42 10.13 -3.14
CA ILE A 615 2.90 9.46 -4.33
C ILE A 615 3.63 8.22 -3.83
N GLY A 616 3.15 7.07 -4.26
CA GLY A 616 3.68 5.78 -3.85
C GLY A 616 4.98 5.41 -4.54
N ASN A 617 5.61 4.37 -4.01
CA ASN A 617 6.81 3.78 -4.60
C ASN A 617 6.58 3.30 -6.05
N THR A 618 7.65 3.25 -6.83
CA THR A 618 7.66 2.65 -8.16
C THR A 618 8.13 1.20 -8.09
N TYR A 619 8.04 0.48 -9.22
CA TYR A 619 8.74 -0.79 -9.34
C TYR A 619 10.25 -0.52 -9.46
N ARG A 620 11.06 -1.34 -8.77
CA ARG A 620 12.52 -1.34 -8.85
C ARG A 620 13.06 -2.67 -9.34
N GLY A 621 13.98 -2.62 -10.29
CA GLY A 621 14.66 -3.80 -10.82
C GLY A 621 15.74 -4.37 -9.89
N ASP A 622 16.26 -3.60 -8.94
CA ASP A 622 17.34 -3.99 -8.02
C ASP A 622 16.85 -4.50 -6.65
N ALA A 623 15.59 -4.27 -6.30
CA ALA A 623 15.05 -4.56 -4.99
C ALA A 623 14.85 -6.07 -4.75
N PRO A 624 14.95 -6.54 -3.48
CA PRO A 624 15.15 -7.95 -3.15
C PRO A 624 13.99 -8.87 -3.55
N THR A 625 12.73 -8.40 -3.49
CA THR A 625 11.58 -9.13 -4.08
C THR A 625 10.49 -8.16 -4.58
N LEU A 626 9.84 -8.52 -5.68
CA LEU A 626 8.62 -7.84 -6.16
C LEU A 626 7.51 -7.81 -5.08
N ALA A 627 7.38 -8.90 -4.32
CA ALA A 627 6.37 -9.02 -3.28
C ALA A 627 6.54 -7.99 -2.14
N ALA A 628 7.79 -7.69 -1.75
CA ALA A 628 8.05 -6.68 -0.73
C ALA A 628 7.67 -5.27 -1.20
N GLN A 629 7.98 -4.93 -2.46
CA GLN A 629 7.61 -3.63 -3.03
C GLN A 629 6.09 -3.49 -3.20
N GLN A 630 5.42 -4.57 -3.62
CA GLN A 630 3.96 -4.63 -3.66
C GLN A 630 3.33 -4.45 -2.28
N ALA A 631 3.94 -5.02 -1.25
CA ALA A 631 3.48 -4.88 0.13
C ALA A 631 3.60 -3.43 0.63
N VAL A 632 4.67 -2.71 0.26
CA VAL A 632 4.82 -1.28 0.53
C VAL A 632 3.73 -0.48 -0.19
N ALA A 633 3.60 -0.63 -1.52
CA ALA A 633 2.59 0.10 -2.30
C ALA A 633 1.16 -0.13 -1.77
N ALA A 634 0.84 -1.39 -1.45
CA ALA A 634 -0.46 -1.74 -0.86
C ALA A 634 -0.68 -1.11 0.53
N ALA A 635 0.36 -1.07 1.35
CA ALA A 635 0.31 -0.46 2.68
C ALA A 635 0.13 1.06 2.60
N GLU A 636 0.88 1.75 1.74
CA GLU A 636 0.77 3.19 1.53
C GLU A 636 -0.61 3.59 0.99
N LYS A 637 -1.12 2.82 0.03
CA LYS A 637 -2.48 2.99 -0.49
C LYS A 637 -3.54 2.83 0.61
N ALA A 638 -3.44 1.76 1.41
CA ALA A 638 -4.36 1.51 2.51
C ALA A 638 -4.25 2.59 3.60
N PHE A 639 -3.04 3.07 3.90
CA PHE A 639 -2.81 4.17 4.83
C PHE A 639 -3.45 5.46 4.34
N ALA A 640 -3.18 5.84 3.09
CA ALA A 640 -3.76 7.02 2.49
C ALA A 640 -5.29 6.97 2.49
N GLN A 641 -5.88 5.81 2.17
CA GLN A 641 -7.33 5.59 2.28
C GLN A 641 -7.85 5.79 3.71
N SER A 642 -7.12 5.32 4.72
CA SER A 642 -7.52 5.46 6.12
C SER A 642 -7.44 6.90 6.65
N TYR A 643 -6.55 7.72 6.09
CA TYR A 643 -6.41 9.15 6.40
C TYR A 643 -7.18 10.06 5.43
N ALA A 644 -7.92 9.49 4.46
CA ALA A 644 -8.55 10.22 3.36
C ALA A 644 -7.56 11.10 2.57
N ILE A 645 -6.31 10.66 2.47
CA ILE A 645 -5.26 11.32 1.69
C ILE A 645 -5.32 10.79 0.25
N PRO A 646 -5.30 11.66 -0.77
CA PRO A 646 -5.17 11.21 -2.13
C PRO A 646 -3.83 10.51 -2.37
N TYR A 647 -3.85 9.35 -3.02
CA TYR A 647 -2.67 8.53 -3.28
C TYR A 647 -2.48 8.24 -4.76
N LEU A 648 -1.31 8.51 -5.33
CA LEU A 648 -0.91 8.09 -6.67
C LEU A 648 -0.09 6.79 -6.59
N ASP A 649 -0.69 5.70 -7.04
CA ASP A 649 -0.14 4.34 -7.06
C ASP A 649 0.79 4.16 -8.26
N LEU A 650 1.97 4.79 -8.18
CA LEU A 650 2.95 4.73 -9.27
C LEU A 650 3.45 3.30 -9.56
N PHE A 651 3.44 2.45 -8.54
CA PHE A 651 3.74 1.03 -8.66
C PHE A 651 2.88 0.35 -9.74
N ASN A 652 1.56 0.59 -9.72
CA ASN A 652 0.64 0.02 -10.69
C ASN A 652 0.46 0.88 -11.94
N VAL A 653 0.60 2.21 -11.83
CA VAL A 653 0.54 3.13 -12.98
C VAL A 653 1.66 2.85 -13.97
N GLY A 654 2.86 2.50 -13.50
CA GLY A 654 3.98 2.18 -14.40
C GLY A 654 3.85 0.83 -15.12
N GLY A 655 2.94 -0.05 -14.71
CA GLY A 655 3.13 -1.50 -14.95
C GLY A 655 4.42 -1.99 -14.28
N ASN A 656 4.48 -3.24 -13.81
CA ASN A 656 5.59 -3.78 -12.99
C ASN A 656 6.98 -3.86 -13.68
N SER A 657 7.30 -2.99 -14.63
CA SER A 657 8.29 -3.33 -15.65
C SER A 657 8.72 -2.24 -16.62
N LEU A 658 8.12 -1.06 -16.59
CA LEU A 658 8.82 0.11 -17.15
C LEU A 658 10.19 0.25 -16.47
N PHE A 659 10.35 -0.19 -15.22
CA PHE A 659 11.57 0.02 -14.45
C PHE A 659 12.63 -1.11 -14.46
N THR A 660 12.45 -2.15 -15.29
CA THR A 660 13.52 -3.12 -15.60
C THR A 660 14.20 -2.86 -16.94
N ASN A 661 13.80 -1.79 -17.62
CA ASN A 661 14.20 -1.50 -18.98
C ASN A 661 14.99 -0.20 -19.03
N THR A 662 16.23 -0.25 -19.52
CA THR A 662 17.08 0.95 -19.65
C THR A 662 16.53 2.01 -20.61
N ALA A 663 15.48 1.70 -21.38
CA ALA A 663 14.72 2.70 -22.14
C ALA A 663 13.82 3.59 -21.26
N TYR A 664 13.61 3.22 -20.00
CA TYR A 664 12.71 3.91 -19.06
C TYR A 664 13.34 4.16 -17.70
N THR A 665 14.31 3.34 -17.31
CA THR A 665 15.17 3.58 -16.15
C THR A 665 16.58 3.92 -16.56
N ARG A 666 17.31 4.51 -15.63
CA ARG A 666 18.75 4.57 -15.69
C ARG A 666 19.35 3.18 -15.52
N THR A 667 20.67 3.11 -15.66
CA THR A 667 21.44 1.87 -15.54
C THR A 667 21.41 1.26 -14.15
N ASP A 668 20.89 1.98 -13.15
CA ASP A 668 20.69 1.48 -11.79
C ASP A 668 19.38 0.71 -11.60
N PHE A 669 18.46 0.72 -12.59
CA PHE A 669 17.15 0.05 -12.52
C PHE A 669 16.26 0.50 -11.35
N ILE A 670 16.58 1.65 -10.76
CA ILE A 670 15.80 2.28 -9.69
C ILE A 670 15.17 3.53 -10.27
N HIS A 671 15.99 4.41 -10.82
CA HIS A 671 15.55 5.75 -11.15
C HIS A 671 15.02 5.85 -12.58
N PRO A 672 13.93 6.59 -12.82
CA PRO A 672 13.49 6.91 -14.16
C PRO A 672 14.60 7.65 -14.94
N ASN A 673 14.72 7.36 -16.24
CA ASN A 673 15.53 8.18 -17.13
C ASN A 673 14.77 9.45 -17.56
N ASP A 674 15.46 10.36 -18.24
CA ASP A 674 14.92 11.66 -18.61
C ASP A 674 13.66 11.53 -19.49
N PHE A 675 13.59 10.51 -20.35
CA PHE A 675 12.40 10.24 -21.17
C PHE A 675 11.20 9.86 -20.29
N ASN A 676 11.40 8.94 -19.33
CA ASN A 676 10.35 8.53 -18.40
C ASN A 676 9.87 9.70 -17.55
N PHE A 677 10.79 10.51 -17.00
CA PHE A 677 10.41 11.70 -16.26
C PHE A 677 9.57 12.67 -17.09
N GLN A 678 9.98 12.95 -18.32
CA GLN A 678 9.28 13.92 -19.17
C GLN A 678 7.91 13.43 -19.67
N ASN A 679 7.76 12.13 -19.90
CA ASN A 679 6.62 11.59 -20.65
C ASN A 679 5.69 10.69 -19.84
N VAL A 680 6.15 10.16 -18.70
CA VAL A 680 5.41 9.17 -17.90
C VAL A 680 5.25 9.65 -16.45
N TYR A 681 6.34 9.70 -15.68
CA TYR A 681 6.31 9.98 -14.24
C TYR A 681 5.77 11.38 -13.94
N ALA A 682 6.44 12.44 -14.43
CA ALA A 682 6.04 13.81 -14.09
C ALA A 682 4.66 14.19 -14.65
N PRO A 683 4.28 13.77 -15.87
CA PRO A 683 2.91 13.93 -16.37
C PRO A 683 1.85 13.26 -15.49
N ALA A 684 2.10 12.03 -15.03
CA ALA A 684 1.20 11.31 -14.15
C ALA A 684 1.00 12.07 -12.83
N VAL A 685 2.10 12.51 -12.23
CA VAL A 685 2.10 13.31 -11.00
C VAL A 685 1.38 14.65 -11.20
N ALA A 686 1.63 15.35 -12.31
CA ALA A 686 0.99 16.63 -12.62
C ALA A 686 -0.53 16.50 -12.78
N ASN A 687 -0.98 15.52 -13.57
CA ASN A 687 -2.41 15.26 -13.80
C ASN A 687 -3.12 14.89 -12.50
N PHE A 688 -2.45 14.10 -11.65
CA PHE A 688 -2.97 13.75 -10.34
C PHE A 688 -3.10 14.97 -9.44
N ILE A 689 -2.01 15.74 -9.26
CA ILE A 689 -1.97 16.93 -8.40
C ILE A 689 -2.99 17.98 -8.84
N GLN A 690 -3.18 18.18 -10.16
CA GLN A 690 -4.09 19.19 -10.69
C GLN A 690 -5.54 19.04 -10.20
N GLN A 691 -5.98 17.84 -9.83
CA GLN A 691 -7.32 17.60 -9.29
C GLN A 691 -7.48 18.13 -7.86
N TRP A 692 -6.37 18.47 -7.22
CA TRP A 692 -6.28 18.89 -5.82
C TRP A 692 -5.77 20.33 -5.66
N LEU A 693 -5.49 21.03 -6.78
CA LEU A 693 -5.09 22.45 -6.79
C LEU A 693 -6.30 23.36 -7.03
#